data_AF-A0A4Q7XL39-F1
#
_entry.id   AF-A0A4Q7XL39-F1
#
_cell.length_a   1.000
_cell.length_b   1.000
_cell.length_c   1.000
_cell.angle_alpha   90.00
_cell.angle_beta   90.00
_cell.angle_gamma   90.00
#
_symmetry.space_group_name_H-M   'P 1'
#
loop_
_entity.id
_entity.type
_entity.pdbx_description
1 polymer ?
#
loop_
_entity_poly.entity_id
_entity_poly.type
_entity_poly.pdbx_seq_one_letter_code
_entity_poly.pdbx_strand_id
1 'polypeptide(L)'
;MRTKLLTAVLALLAGVLVTLPARAAAPAATVVPIQVTGPAASRFNLVVMGDGYTAAELPKFREQLDKHLNILWSIEPFKSYRNYVNVYAVEIASPESGVDCDPGLTSPQRDTPLQMGFWGGCNPASVQRLLTVNSAAATQYADLVAGTTASNRQILAIGNSDTYGGAGGTYATASGGNALSALITPHELGHSLGGLQDEYDYYARGERGAPYVGSEPSSIHHTLLTEQQMLDQHAKWYRWLGEPSESGGTIGRYEGGMYAGSGVWRPSAHSMMKALGYYFDQVSRERMTQRLSAKANLFQDSTPVGQVAADQVVWLQTLHPLDHELTVSWAVDGTTLPTANARAVDLSTQHLTAGKHTLTATIVDPTTFIRDPAVRPTATRSWTVDTTLTAPPSAGTPTFTGSTSTEHPVSADEVVYAETSQPNAPITWQVDGQTVANPGNDRDFELAPLKLTGRHTLTAQVGADERTWTVDGVEAVVTPTMSKPLLTVQKPTGREYVYNDAFTMGLTATDDSPGYVVPEFRVDGDGWYNYYGWPTDASLPFTFTAEGTEIDQLVYGKLGLPRVVPWDDVPPGYGRHQIEYRAIDATGNIASPRRFTVTLLHPAPACTTTITGTHNGPLYLRSGVTCLANATVNGPVLVAAGASLVSTDSRTNGPVRADQAADLQLLRSTVAGPVTADHVSRSVVVVGSTVQGAVSVTNASTEQPSALAGNTVNGPLVCQANAPQPTNLEAPNKVSGPRSGQCATL
;
A
#
# COMPACT_ATOMS: atom_id res chain seq x y z
N MET A 1 -19.01 -53.64 -86.11
CA MET A 1 -20.47 -53.49 -86.19
C MET A 1 -21.13 -54.28 -85.06
N ARG A 2 -22.17 -53.67 -84.43
CA ARG A 2 -23.10 -54.18 -83.40
C ARG A 2 -22.67 -54.19 -81.91
N THR A 3 -23.02 -53.07 -81.26
CA THR A 3 -23.83 -52.91 -80.03
C THR A 3 -23.91 -54.04 -79.00
N LYS A 4 -23.63 -53.71 -77.72
CA LYS A 4 -24.47 -54.04 -76.54
C LYS A 4 -24.33 -52.94 -75.48
N LEU A 5 -25.45 -52.33 -75.08
CA LEU A 5 -25.58 -51.51 -73.88
C LEU A 5 -25.72 -52.43 -72.65
N LEU A 6 -25.03 -52.11 -71.56
CA LEU A 6 -25.28 -52.63 -70.22
C LEU A 6 -25.80 -51.51 -69.34
N THR A 7 -26.95 -51.75 -68.72
CA THR A 7 -27.53 -50.98 -67.62
C THR A 7 -27.06 -51.62 -66.30
N ALA A 8 -26.53 -50.85 -65.36
CA ALA A 8 -26.18 -51.32 -64.02
C ALA A 8 -26.81 -50.42 -62.95
N VAL A 9 -27.46 -51.07 -61.99
CA VAL A 9 -28.22 -50.49 -60.88
C VAL A 9 -27.27 -49.93 -59.81
N LEU A 10 -27.51 -48.70 -59.37
CA LEU A 10 -26.75 -48.01 -58.32
C LEU A 10 -27.35 -48.34 -56.94
N ALA A 11 -26.54 -48.87 -56.04
CA ALA A 11 -26.91 -49.13 -54.64
C ALA A 11 -26.66 -47.87 -53.77
N LEU A 12 -27.64 -47.50 -52.96
CA LEU A 12 -27.56 -46.41 -51.97
C LEU A 12 -26.58 -46.78 -50.83
N LEU A 13 -25.65 -45.86 -50.53
CA LEU A 13 -24.93 -45.80 -49.26
C LEU A 13 -25.46 -44.62 -48.46
N ALA A 14 -26.04 -44.90 -47.29
CA ALA A 14 -26.45 -43.88 -46.32
C ALA A 14 -25.24 -43.45 -45.48
N GLY A 15 -24.79 -42.21 -45.65
CA GLY A 15 -23.81 -41.57 -44.78
C GLY A 15 -24.50 -40.88 -43.60
N VAL A 16 -24.15 -41.26 -42.38
CA VAL A 16 -24.55 -40.58 -41.15
C VAL A 16 -23.77 -39.26 -41.05
N LEU A 17 -24.45 -38.12 -41.19
CA LEU A 17 -23.89 -36.83 -40.82
C LEU A 17 -23.85 -36.72 -39.29
N VAL A 18 -22.65 -36.71 -38.72
CA VAL A 18 -22.43 -36.30 -37.33
C VAL A 18 -22.52 -34.78 -37.29
N THR A 19 -23.62 -34.25 -36.77
CA THR A 19 -23.74 -32.83 -36.43
C THR A 19 -22.93 -32.55 -35.17
N LEU A 20 -21.79 -31.87 -35.31
CA LEU A 20 -21.09 -31.29 -34.16
C LEU A 20 -22.01 -30.24 -33.50
N PRO A 21 -22.10 -30.18 -32.16
CA PRO A 21 -22.88 -29.15 -31.49
C PRO A 21 -22.29 -27.78 -31.82
N ALA A 22 -23.17 -26.83 -32.15
CA ALA A 22 -22.79 -25.44 -32.34
C ALA A 22 -22.17 -24.91 -31.04
N ARG A 23 -20.91 -24.48 -31.11
CA ARG A 23 -20.22 -23.80 -30.01
C ARG A 23 -20.98 -22.51 -29.73
N ALA A 24 -21.52 -22.35 -28.52
CA ALA A 24 -22.12 -21.08 -28.11
C ALA A 24 -21.12 -19.95 -28.36
N ALA A 25 -21.57 -18.83 -28.93
CA ALA A 25 -20.73 -17.67 -29.13
C ALA A 25 -20.24 -17.17 -27.76
N ALA A 26 -18.96 -16.80 -27.66
CA ALA A 26 -18.44 -16.16 -26.46
C ALA A 26 -19.30 -14.92 -26.13
N PRO A 27 -19.59 -14.63 -24.85
CA PRO A 27 -20.35 -13.45 -24.48
C PRO A 27 -19.71 -12.18 -25.06
N ALA A 28 -20.57 -11.23 -25.45
CA ALA A 28 -20.10 -9.96 -25.97
C ALA A 28 -19.28 -9.23 -24.89
N ALA A 29 -18.08 -8.78 -25.27
CA ALA A 29 -17.20 -8.02 -24.40
C ALA A 29 -16.96 -6.63 -24.97
N THR A 30 -16.79 -5.65 -24.09
CA THR A 30 -16.48 -4.25 -24.46
C THR A 30 -15.11 -3.89 -23.95
N VAL A 31 -14.23 -3.40 -24.83
CA VAL A 31 -12.94 -2.83 -24.42
C VAL A 31 -13.14 -1.35 -24.08
N VAL A 32 -12.85 -0.99 -22.83
CA VAL A 32 -12.95 0.37 -22.31
C VAL A 32 -11.54 0.85 -21.95
N PRO A 33 -10.99 1.85 -22.65
CA PRO A 33 -9.75 2.49 -22.23
C PRO A 33 -9.98 3.21 -20.89
N ILE A 34 -9.16 2.89 -19.89
CA ILE A 34 -9.20 3.53 -18.56
C ILE A 34 -8.10 4.58 -18.46
N GLN A 35 -6.90 4.26 -18.98
CA GLN A 35 -5.78 5.18 -19.07
C GLN A 35 -5.01 4.86 -20.35
N VAL A 36 -4.78 5.84 -21.23
CA VAL A 36 -3.95 5.67 -22.43
C VAL A 36 -2.92 6.78 -22.49
N THR A 37 -1.67 6.43 -22.26
CA THR A 37 -0.53 7.36 -22.18
C THR A 37 0.35 7.31 -23.44
N GLY A 38 -0.03 6.52 -24.43
CA GLY A 38 0.61 6.42 -25.74
C GLY A 38 0.18 5.17 -26.53
N PRO A 39 0.74 4.96 -27.73
CA PRO A 39 0.42 3.80 -28.55
C PRO A 39 0.66 2.48 -27.80
N ALA A 40 -0.30 1.56 -27.85
CA ALA A 40 -0.21 0.27 -27.14
C ALA A 40 1.07 -0.51 -27.46
N ALA A 41 1.57 -0.42 -28.70
CA ALA A 41 2.79 -1.11 -29.14
C ALA A 41 4.08 -0.61 -28.45
N SER A 42 4.10 0.61 -27.90
CA SER A 42 5.27 1.21 -27.23
C SER A 42 5.10 1.38 -25.72
N ARG A 43 3.98 0.92 -25.16
CA ARG A 43 3.64 0.99 -23.73
C ARG A 43 3.58 -0.39 -23.09
N PHE A 44 3.74 -0.42 -21.78
CA PHE A 44 3.23 -1.52 -20.99
C PHE A 44 1.68 -1.43 -20.97
N ASN A 45 0.99 -2.53 -21.24
CA ASN A 45 -0.47 -2.59 -21.23
C ASN A 45 -0.96 -3.50 -20.11
N LEU A 46 -1.61 -2.94 -19.11
CA LEU A 46 -2.36 -3.68 -18.10
C LEU A 46 -3.80 -3.87 -18.62
N VAL A 47 -4.15 -5.12 -18.92
CA VAL A 47 -5.50 -5.48 -19.35
C VAL A 47 -6.23 -6.10 -18.19
N VAL A 48 -7.27 -5.42 -17.70
CA VAL A 48 -8.06 -5.83 -16.56
C VAL A 48 -9.41 -6.34 -17.02
N MET A 49 -9.89 -7.45 -16.47
CA MET A 49 -11.17 -8.05 -16.83
C MET A 49 -11.94 -8.49 -15.59
N GLY A 50 -13.26 -8.30 -15.61
CA GLY A 50 -14.15 -8.75 -14.54
C GLY A 50 -14.75 -10.12 -14.85
N ASP A 51 -14.90 -10.97 -13.83
CA ASP A 51 -15.67 -12.22 -13.91
C ASP A 51 -16.70 -12.30 -12.79
N GLY A 52 -17.84 -12.92 -13.06
CA GLY A 52 -18.94 -13.04 -12.10
C GLY A 52 -19.70 -11.73 -11.86
N TYR A 53 -19.51 -10.71 -12.70
CA TYR A 53 -20.32 -9.48 -12.70
C TYR A 53 -21.37 -9.59 -13.79
N THR A 54 -22.64 -9.60 -13.42
CA THR A 54 -23.73 -9.50 -14.40
C THR A 54 -23.73 -8.14 -15.09
N ALA A 55 -24.50 -7.97 -16.17
CA ALA A 55 -24.63 -6.69 -16.85
C ALA A 55 -25.04 -5.54 -15.91
N ALA A 56 -25.87 -5.83 -14.88
CA ALA A 56 -26.29 -4.86 -13.87
C ALA A 56 -25.19 -4.54 -12.83
N GLU A 57 -24.18 -5.39 -12.71
CA GLU A 57 -23.07 -5.26 -11.76
C GLU A 57 -21.77 -4.73 -12.41
N LEU A 58 -21.75 -4.49 -13.72
CA LEU A 58 -20.61 -3.82 -14.37
C LEU A 58 -20.25 -2.45 -13.74
N PRO A 59 -21.20 -1.64 -13.25
CA PRO A 59 -20.86 -0.46 -12.45
C PRO A 59 -20.07 -0.79 -11.17
N LYS A 60 -20.39 -1.89 -10.48
CA LYS A 60 -19.65 -2.38 -9.31
C LYS A 60 -18.24 -2.81 -9.70
N PHE A 61 -18.07 -3.49 -10.84
CA PHE A 61 -16.74 -3.82 -11.36
C PHE A 61 -15.89 -2.57 -11.61
N ARG A 62 -16.46 -1.51 -12.22
CA ARG A 62 -15.75 -0.25 -12.45
C ARG A 62 -15.33 0.43 -11.15
N GLU A 63 -16.20 0.48 -10.15
CA GLU A 63 -15.89 1.04 -8.82
C GLU A 63 -14.74 0.27 -8.16
N GLN A 64 -14.80 -1.07 -8.20
CA GLN A 64 -13.73 -1.90 -7.64
C GLN A 64 -12.43 -1.76 -8.43
N LEU A 65 -12.49 -1.71 -9.76
CA LEU A 65 -11.33 -1.44 -10.62
C LEU A 65 -10.69 -0.08 -10.28
N ASP A 66 -11.49 0.97 -10.13
CA ASP A 66 -11.00 2.29 -9.75
C ASP A 66 -10.26 2.25 -8.41
N LYS A 67 -10.83 1.61 -7.38
CA LYS A 67 -10.16 1.42 -6.08
C LYS A 67 -8.85 0.64 -6.21
N HIS A 68 -8.84 -0.44 -6.99
CA HIS A 68 -7.64 -1.26 -7.23
C HIS A 68 -6.53 -0.45 -7.93
N LEU A 69 -6.89 0.36 -8.92
CA LEU A 69 -5.93 1.19 -9.65
C LEU A 69 -5.39 2.32 -8.77
N ASN A 70 -6.22 3.03 -8.01
CA ASN A 70 -5.74 4.11 -7.13
C ASN A 70 -4.78 3.59 -6.05
N ILE A 71 -5.03 2.40 -5.49
CA ILE A 71 -4.06 1.76 -4.57
C ILE A 71 -2.80 1.32 -5.31
N LEU A 72 -2.92 0.79 -6.53
CA LEU A 72 -1.73 0.45 -7.33
C LEU A 72 -0.87 1.70 -7.60
N TRP A 73 -1.49 2.83 -7.94
CA TRP A 73 -0.82 4.11 -8.21
C TRP A 73 -0.26 4.80 -6.96
N SER A 74 -0.60 4.35 -5.76
CA SER A 74 0.01 4.85 -4.52
C SER A 74 1.29 4.08 -4.11
N ILE A 75 1.62 3.00 -4.84
CA ILE A 75 2.71 2.07 -4.52
C ILE A 75 3.82 2.15 -5.57
N GLU A 76 5.06 2.28 -5.12
CA GLU A 76 6.21 2.23 -6.02
C GLU A 76 6.49 0.81 -6.54
N PRO A 77 6.88 0.64 -7.82
CA PRO A 77 7.19 1.68 -8.81
C PRO A 77 6.00 2.10 -9.68
N PHE A 78 4.80 1.57 -9.44
CA PHE A 78 3.64 1.87 -10.28
C PHE A 78 3.24 3.35 -10.19
N LYS A 79 3.48 4.00 -9.05
CA LYS A 79 3.37 5.45 -8.88
C LYS A 79 4.29 6.20 -9.87
N SER A 80 5.61 6.14 -9.70
CA SER A 80 6.56 6.88 -10.55
C SER A 80 6.44 6.54 -12.04
N TYR A 81 6.06 5.31 -12.37
CA TYR A 81 6.00 4.83 -13.75
C TYR A 81 4.58 4.77 -14.33
N ARG A 82 3.60 5.45 -13.71
CA ARG A 82 2.20 5.45 -14.18
C ARG A 82 2.06 5.79 -15.66
N ASN A 83 2.88 6.73 -16.17
CA ASN A 83 2.91 7.13 -17.57
C ASN A 83 3.45 6.07 -18.54
N TYR A 84 4.07 4.99 -18.06
CA TYR A 84 4.49 3.87 -18.91
C TYR A 84 3.35 2.91 -19.22
N VAL A 85 2.24 3.03 -18.48
CA VAL A 85 1.17 2.04 -18.45
C VAL A 85 -0.09 2.56 -19.14
N ASN A 86 -0.52 1.83 -20.15
CA ASN A 86 -1.91 1.88 -20.60
C ASN A 86 -2.74 0.90 -19.78
N VAL A 87 -3.95 1.29 -19.38
CA VAL A 87 -4.92 0.43 -18.73
C VAL A 87 -6.16 0.30 -19.60
N TYR A 88 -6.55 -0.94 -19.88
CA TYR A 88 -7.78 -1.26 -20.58
C TYR A 88 -8.63 -2.20 -19.72
N ALA A 89 -9.88 -1.84 -19.50
CA ALA A 89 -10.87 -2.76 -18.94
C ALA A 89 -11.53 -3.55 -20.08
N VAL A 90 -11.64 -4.86 -19.95
CA VAL A 90 -12.46 -5.71 -20.80
C VAL A 90 -13.68 -6.10 -19.99
N GLU A 91 -14.79 -5.43 -20.28
CA GLU A 91 -16.06 -5.65 -19.58
C GLU A 91 -16.79 -6.84 -20.19
N ILE A 92 -16.99 -7.87 -19.40
CA ILE A 92 -17.62 -9.12 -19.82
C ILE A 92 -18.81 -9.38 -18.90
N ALA A 93 -20.03 -9.22 -19.43
CA ALA A 93 -21.23 -9.49 -18.66
C ALA A 93 -21.36 -11.00 -18.42
N SER A 94 -21.29 -11.40 -17.14
CA SER A 94 -21.48 -12.78 -16.71
C SER A 94 -22.97 -13.14 -16.66
N PRO A 95 -23.38 -14.35 -17.09
CA PRO A 95 -24.74 -14.84 -16.90
C PRO A 95 -25.16 -14.92 -15.43
N GLU A 96 -24.24 -15.32 -14.56
CA GLU A 96 -24.45 -15.41 -13.11
C GLU A 96 -23.54 -14.46 -12.33
N SER A 97 -24.02 -14.03 -11.15
CA SER A 97 -23.24 -13.26 -10.19
C SER A 97 -22.42 -14.18 -9.29
N GLY A 98 -21.18 -13.79 -9.00
CA GLY A 98 -20.25 -14.55 -8.17
C GLY A 98 -19.30 -15.44 -8.97
N VAL A 99 -18.39 -16.12 -8.26
CA VAL A 99 -17.40 -17.04 -8.82
C VAL A 99 -17.57 -18.46 -8.26
N ASP A 100 -16.88 -19.44 -8.84
CA ASP A 100 -16.98 -20.85 -8.43
C ASP A 100 -16.49 -21.09 -6.99
N CYS A 101 -17.21 -21.97 -6.28
CA CYS A 101 -16.84 -22.49 -4.96
C CYS A 101 -16.58 -21.39 -3.89
N ASP A 102 -17.38 -20.33 -3.96
CA ASP A 102 -17.35 -19.18 -3.05
C ASP A 102 -18.60 -19.14 -2.13
N PRO A 103 -18.44 -19.08 -0.79
CA PRO A 103 -17.20 -19.01 -0.01
C PRO A 103 -16.53 -20.37 0.26
N GLY A 104 -17.10 -21.49 -0.19
CA GLY A 104 -16.53 -22.80 0.04
C GLY A 104 -16.89 -23.85 -1.01
N LEU A 105 -16.23 -25.01 -0.95
CA LEU A 105 -16.35 -26.13 -1.91
C LEU A 105 -17.76 -26.71 -2.08
N THR A 106 -18.67 -26.47 -1.13
CA THR A 106 -20.07 -26.89 -1.22
C THR A 106 -20.97 -25.87 -1.91
N SER A 107 -20.43 -24.69 -2.24
CA SER A 107 -21.13 -23.62 -2.95
C SER A 107 -21.26 -23.99 -4.43
N PRO A 108 -22.34 -23.54 -5.12
CA PRO A 108 -22.53 -23.84 -6.52
C PRO A 108 -21.40 -23.26 -7.38
N GLN A 109 -21.08 -23.95 -8.47
CA GLN A 109 -20.34 -23.36 -9.58
C GLN A 109 -21.25 -22.38 -10.34
N ARG A 110 -20.66 -21.32 -10.87
CA ARG A 110 -21.30 -20.22 -11.58
C ARG A 110 -20.90 -20.29 -13.05
N ASP A 111 -21.87 -20.13 -13.93
CA ASP A 111 -21.59 -19.96 -15.35
C ASP A 111 -21.03 -18.55 -15.59
N THR A 112 -19.70 -18.46 -15.64
CA THR A 112 -18.97 -17.21 -15.88
C THR A 112 -18.01 -17.31 -17.07
N PRO A 113 -17.80 -16.20 -17.82
CA PRO A 113 -16.96 -16.19 -19.02
C PRO A 113 -15.51 -16.59 -18.81
N LEU A 114 -14.93 -16.27 -17.65
CA LEU A 114 -13.52 -16.56 -17.34
C LEU A 114 -13.35 -17.76 -16.41
N GLN A 115 -14.46 -18.37 -15.96
CA GLN A 115 -14.48 -19.53 -15.05
C GLN A 115 -13.58 -19.31 -13.83
N MET A 116 -13.68 -18.13 -13.23
CA MET A 116 -12.95 -17.85 -12.00
C MET A 116 -13.49 -18.70 -10.86
N GLY A 117 -12.59 -19.20 -10.01
CA GLY A 117 -12.96 -20.08 -8.91
C GLY A 117 -11.90 -20.18 -7.83
N PHE A 118 -12.37 -20.17 -6.58
CA PHE A 118 -11.52 -20.44 -5.41
C PHE A 118 -11.07 -21.91 -5.38
N TRP A 119 -10.17 -22.24 -4.45
CA TRP A 119 -9.62 -23.59 -4.32
C TRP A 119 -8.92 -24.07 -5.61
N GLY A 120 -8.31 -23.16 -6.38
CA GLY A 120 -7.69 -23.50 -7.67
C GLY A 120 -8.66 -24.11 -8.67
N GLY A 121 -9.90 -23.60 -8.75
CA GLY A 121 -10.96 -24.15 -9.59
C GLY A 121 -11.69 -25.32 -8.93
N CYS A 122 -12.15 -25.12 -7.69
CA CYS A 122 -12.92 -26.12 -6.91
C CYS A 122 -12.17 -27.41 -6.56
N ASN A 123 -10.85 -27.38 -6.43
CA ASN A 123 -10.05 -28.54 -6.02
C ASN A 123 -9.92 -28.62 -4.48
N PRO A 124 -10.47 -29.65 -3.81
CA PRO A 124 -10.39 -29.79 -2.36
C PRO A 124 -8.97 -29.97 -1.81
N ALA A 125 -7.98 -30.28 -2.67
CA ALA A 125 -6.56 -30.38 -2.29
C ALA A 125 -5.81 -29.04 -2.38
N SER A 126 -6.47 -27.97 -2.85
CA SER A 126 -5.89 -26.63 -2.94
C SER A 126 -6.17 -25.81 -1.69
N VAL A 127 -5.43 -24.72 -1.48
CA VAL A 127 -5.75 -23.73 -0.45
C VAL A 127 -6.95 -22.88 -0.88
N GLN A 128 -7.86 -22.57 0.06
CA GLN A 128 -9.10 -21.83 -0.22
C GLN A 128 -8.87 -20.55 -1.03
N ARG A 129 -7.93 -19.71 -0.57
CA ARG A 129 -7.65 -18.37 -1.11
C ARG A 129 -7.09 -18.36 -2.54
N LEU A 130 -6.76 -19.51 -3.12
CA LEU A 130 -6.23 -19.59 -4.47
C LEU A 130 -7.37 -19.39 -5.47
N LEU A 131 -7.57 -18.15 -5.90
CA LEU A 131 -8.53 -17.76 -6.93
C LEU A 131 -7.85 -17.91 -8.29
N THR A 132 -8.37 -18.77 -9.17
CA THR A 132 -7.78 -18.98 -10.50
C THR A 132 -8.68 -18.47 -11.61
N VAL A 133 -8.13 -18.36 -12.83
CA VAL A 133 -8.84 -17.92 -14.04
C VAL A 133 -8.55 -18.86 -15.21
N ASN A 134 -9.52 -19.06 -16.11
CA ASN A 134 -9.29 -19.80 -17.35
C ASN A 134 -8.35 -19.01 -18.28
N SER A 135 -7.15 -19.54 -18.49
CA SER A 135 -6.08 -18.89 -19.26
C SER A 135 -6.43 -18.65 -20.73
N ALA A 136 -7.17 -19.58 -21.35
CA ALA A 136 -7.53 -19.48 -22.76
C ALA A 136 -8.59 -18.39 -22.95
N ALA A 137 -9.60 -18.34 -22.08
CA ALA A 137 -10.62 -17.30 -22.08
C ALA A 137 -10.00 -15.92 -21.81
N ALA A 138 -9.17 -15.80 -20.77
CA ALA A 138 -8.48 -14.55 -20.43
C ALA A 138 -7.65 -14.01 -21.60
N THR A 139 -6.89 -14.89 -22.28
CA THR A 139 -6.11 -14.50 -23.46
C THR A 139 -7.02 -14.07 -24.62
N GLN A 140 -8.08 -14.83 -24.90
CA GLN A 140 -9.04 -14.52 -25.97
C GLN A 140 -9.65 -13.12 -25.78
N TYR A 141 -10.06 -12.77 -24.56
CA TYR A 141 -10.63 -11.44 -24.28
C TYR A 141 -9.58 -10.34 -24.28
N ALA A 142 -8.37 -10.61 -23.78
CA ALA A 142 -7.29 -9.63 -23.82
C ALA A 142 -6.83 -9.31 -25.25
N ASP A 143 -6.95 -10.24 -26.19
CA ASP A 143 -6.61 -10.05 -27.60
C ASP A 143 -7.58 -9.12 -28.35
N LEU A 144 -8.70 -8.74 -27.73
CA LEU A 144 -9.56 -7.67 -28.23
C LEU A 144 -8.90 -6.28 -28.14
N VAL A 145 -7.87 -6.13 -27.30
CA VAL A 145 -7.12 -4.88 -27.16
C VAL A 145 -6.04 -4.80 -28.24
N ALA A 146 -6.35 -4.05 -29.31
CA ALA A 146 -5.47 -3.88 -30.46
C ALA A 146 -4.10 -3.27 -30.08
N GLY A 147 -3.03 -3.74 -30.73
CA GLY A 147 -1.66 -3.25 -30.50
C GLY A 147 -0.98 -3.81 -29.24
N THR A 148 -1.68 -4.62 -28.45
CA THR A 148 -1.07 -5.38 -27.34
C THR A 148 -0.52 -6.73 -27.82
N THR A 149 0.50 -7.22 -27.12
CA THR A 149 1.18 -8.50 -27.38
C THR A 149 1.52 -9.16 -26.05
N ALA A 150 1.87 -10.45 -26.05
CA ALA A 150 2.26 -11.13 -24.82
C ALA A 150 3.51 -10.51 -24.14
N SER A 151 4.41 -9.87 -24.89
CA SER A 151 5.63 -9.25 -24.33
C SER A 151 5.34 -7.95 -23.59
N ASN A 152 4.45 -7.10 -24.12
CA ASN A 152 4.12 -5.79 -23.55
C ASN A 152 2.80 -5.77 -22.77
N ARG A 153 2.16 -6.91 -22.55
CA ARG A 153 0.90 -7.03 -21.78
C ARG A 153 1.10 -7.74 -20.44
N GLN A 154 0.27 -7.39 -19.46
CA GLN A 154 -0.02 -8.17 -18.25
C GLN A 154 -1.54 -8.25 -18.09
N ILE A 155 -2.07 -9.42 -17.74
CA ILE A 155 -3.50 -9.60 -17.48
C ILE A 155 -3.74 -9.63 -15.97
N LEU A 156 -4.79 -8.93 -15.54
CA LEU A 156 -5.38 -8.98 -14.21
C LEU A 156 -6.86 -9.36 -14.34
N ALA A 157 -7.29 -10.42 -13.67
CA ALA A 157 -8.71 -10.79 -13.60
C ALA A 157 -9.26 -10.50 -12.19
N ILE A 158 -10.38 -9.78 -12.11
CA ILE A 158 -11.05 -9.45 -10.85
C ILE A 158 -12.34 -10.27 -10.76
N GLY A 159 -12.49 -11.08 -9.72
CA GLY A 159 -13.70 -11.87 -9.49
C GLY A 159 -14.68 -11.15 -8.57
N ASN A 160 -15.97 -11.16 -8.89
CA ASN A 160 -17.04 -10.61 -8.05
C ASN A 160 -17.22 -11.44 -6.77
N SER A 161 -16.41 -11.18 -5.75
CA SER A 161 -16.43 -11.89 -4.47
C SER A 161 -15.93 -11.00 -3.33
N ASP A 162 -16.52 -11.16 -2.16
CA ASP A 162 -16.06 -10.55 -0.90
C ASP A 162 -15.11 -11.48 -0.11
N THR A 163 -14.95 -12.74 -0.54
CA THR A 163 -14.00 -13.70 0.03
C THR A 163 -12.58 -13.31 -0.32
N TYR A 164 -11.69 -13.34 0.67
CA TYR A 164 -10.27 -13.05 0.44
C TYR A 164 -9.63 -14.10 -0.48
N GLY A 165 -9.09 -13.66 -1.62
CA GLY A 165 -8.17 -14.49 -2.39
C GLY A 165 -7.71 -13.89 -3.70
N GLY A 166 -6.69 -14.53 -4.24
CA GLY A 166 -5.94 -14.11 -5.41
C GLY A 166 -4.95 -15.19 -5.80
N ALA A 167 -4.32 -14.98 -6.95
CA ALA A 167 -3.24 -15.82 -7.41
C ALA A 167 -2.37 -15.06 -8.40
N GLY A 168 -1.08 -15.36 -8.35
CA GLY A 168 -0.07 -14.84 -9.23
C GLY A 168 0.64 -15.96 -9.98
N GLY A 169 1.06 -15.69 -11.20
CA GLY A 169 1.65 -16.70 -12.08
C GLY A 169 1.87 -16.09 -13.46
N THR A 170 1.32 -16.68 -14.52
CA THR A 170 1.28 -15.97 -15.82
C THR A 170 0.34 -14.76 -15.78
N TYR A 171 -0.76 -14.88 -15.02
CA TYR A 171 -1.77 -13.84 -14.84
C TYR A 171 -1.96 -13.55 -13.37
N ALA A 172 -2.32 -12.31 -13.05
CA ALA A 172 -2.72 -11.93 -11.71
C ALA A 172 -4.23 -12.07 -11.58
N THR A 173 -4.71 -12.48 -10.41
CA THR A 173 -6.13 -12.48 -10.09
C THR A 173 -6.37 -11.93 -8.70
N ALA A 174 -7.53 -11.32 -8.47
CA ALA A 174 -7.93 -10.84 -7.15
C ALA A 174 -9.46 -10.94 -6.98
N SER A 175 -9.93 -11.22 -5.77
CA SER A 175 -11.30 -10.93 -5.36
C SER A 175 -11.53 -9.42 -5.39
N GLY A 176 -12.68 -8.94 -5.89
CA GLY A 176 -12.93 -7.49 -6.02
C GLY A 176 -13.47 -6.81 -4.75
N GLY A 177 -14.21 -7.52 -3.90
CA GLY A 177 -15.02 -6.93 -2.82
C GLY A 177 -14.48 -7.08 -1.39
N ASN A 178 -13.48 -7.94 -1.17
CA ASN A 178 -12.87 -8.10 0.15
C ASN A 178 -12.23 -6.78 0.66
N ALA A 179 -12.14 -6.56 1.97
CA ALA A 179 -11.50 -5.36 2.54
C ALA A 179 -10.05 -5.16 2.03
N LEU A 180 -9.31 -6.26 1.87
CA LEU A 180 -7.94 -6.29 1.38
C LEU A 180 -7.83 -6.39 -0.16
N SER A 181 -8.95 -6.44 -0.90
CA SER A 181 -8.99 -6.79 -2.34
C SER A 181 -8.00 -6.02 -3.19
N ALA A 182 -7.99 -4.70 -3.04
CA ALA A 182 -7.15 -3.81 -3.81
C ALA A 182 -5.65 -3.99 -3.50
N LEU A 183 -5.30 -4.47 -2.30
CA LEU A 183 -3.92 -4.79 -1.90
C LEU A 183 -3.46 -6.16 -2.42
N ILE A 184 -4.38 -7.04 -2.79
CA ILE A 184 -4.03 -8.31 -3.47
C ILE A 184 -3.44 -8.00 -4.85
N THR A 185 -3.98 -7.03 -5.57
CA THR A 185 -3.50 -6.69 -6.93
C THR A 185 -1.99 -6.42 -7.04
N PRO A 186 -1.38 -5.52 -6.25
CA PRO A 186 0.06 -5.31 -6.31
C PRO A 186 0.85 -6.57 -5.91
N HIS A 187 0.41 -7.34 -4.90
CA HIS A 187 1.05 -8.61 -4.52
C HIS A 187 1.09 -9.61 -5.69
N GLU A 188 -0.05 -9.85 -6.34
CA GLU A 188 -0.15 -10.82 -7.43
C GLU A 188 0.52 -10.35 -8.72
N LEU A 189 0.61 -9.03 -8.93
CA LEU A 189 1.49 -8.45 -9.96
C LEU A 189 2.97 -8.62 -9.60
N GLY A 190 3.33 -8.63 -8.32
CA GLY A 190 4.67 -9.00 -7.84
C GLY A 190 5.11 -10.36 -8.38
N HIS A 191 4.23 -11.36 -8.34
CA HIS A 191 4.47 -12.64 -8.99
C HIS A 191 4.43 -12.55 -10.51
N SER A 192 3.35 -11.99 -11.06
CA SER A 192 3.04 -12.16 -12.49
C SER A 192 3.91 -11.30 -13.41
N LEU A 193 4.23 -10.09 -12.97
CA LEU A 193 5.13 -9.17 -13.65
C LEU A 193 6.57 -9.31 -13.12
N GLY A 194 6.74 -9.34 -11.80
CA GLY A 194 8.04 -9.35 -11.13
C GLY A 194 8.78 -10.69 -11.19
N GLY A 195 8.04 -11.79 -11.22
CA GLY A 195 8.58 -13.12 -10.92
C GLY A 195 9.11 -13.22 -9.49
N LEU A 196 8.54 -12.41 -8.58
CA LEU A 196 8.81 -12.50 -7.14
C LEU A 196 8.16 -13.77 -6.57
N GLN A 197 8.67 -14.24 -5.44
CA GLN A 197 8.16 -15.37 -4.68
C GLN A 197 7.60 -14.87 -3.34
N ASP A 198 6.82 -15.72 -2.68
CA ASP A 198 6.26 -15.40 -1.38
C ASP A 198 7.33 -15.37 -0.29
N GLU A 199 7.28 -14.33 0.54
CA GLU A 199 8.17 -14.11 1.68
C GLU A 199 7.55 -14.54 3.01
N TYR A 200 6.30 -15.03 2.99
CA TYR A 200 5.68 -15.64 4.16
C TYR A 200 6.15 -17.09 4.36
N ASP A 201 6.09 -17.53 5.62
CA ASP A 201 6.76 -18.70 6.17
C ASP A 201 5.80 -19.87 6.42
N TYR A 202 4.70 -19.91 5.67
CA TYR A 202 3.65 -20.93 5.74
C TYR A 202 3.03 -21.16 4.35
N TYR A 203 2.56 -22.36 4.05
CA TYR A 203 1.79 -22.60 2.82
C TYR A 203 0.29 -22.45 3.07
N ALA A 204 -0.21 -23.20 4.06
CA ALA A 204 -1.54 -23.06 4.63
C ALA A 204 -1.47 -22.18 5.88
N ARG A 205 -2.47 -21.32 6.11
CA ARG A 205 -2.49 -20.50 7.32
C ARG A 205 -2.69 -21.39 8.56
N GLY A 206 -2.11 -21.00 9.68
CA GLY A 206 -2.16 -21.75 10.95
C GLY A 206 -1.10 -22.86 11.08
N GLU A 207 -0.37 -23.15 9.99
CA GLU A 207 0.68 -24.16 9.97
C GLU A 207 2.02 -23.54 9.59
N ARG A 208 2.93 -23.46 10.57
CA ARG A 208 4.30 -22.99 10.31
C ARG A 208 5.01 -23.93 9.35
N GLY A 209 5.66 -23.36 8.34
CA GLY A 209 6.39 -24.11 7.34
C GLY A 209 7.52 -24.96 7.92
N ALA A 210 7.74 -26.14 7.33
CA ALA A 210 8.92 -26.94 7.63
C ALA A 210 10.22 -26.19 7.28
N PRO A 211 11.36 -26.51 7.92
CA PRO A 211 12.64 -25.90 7.57
C PRO A 211 12.99 -26.14 6.09
N TYR A 212 13.56 -25.13 5.45
CA TYR A 212 14.08 -25.24 4.09
C TYR A 212 15.35 -26.12 4.07
N VAL A 213 15.37 -27.12 3.20
CA VAL A 213 16.47 -28.10 3.06
C VAL A 213 17.10 -28.12 1.67
N GLY A 214 16.71 -27.18 0.81
CA GLY A 214 17.21 -27.08 -0.56
C GLY A 214 18.57 -26.39 -0.66
N SER A 215 19.08 -26.28 -1.89
CA SER A 215 20.24 -25.46 -2.21
C SER A 215 19.90 -23.97 -2.20
N GLU A 216 20.89 -23.10 -2.43
CA GLU A 216 20.67 -21.66 -2.63
C GLU A 216 19.49 -21.40 -3.59
N PRO A 217 18.43 -20.69 -3.15
CA PRO A 217 17.26 -20.43 -3.99
C PRO A 217 17.63 -19.67 -5.27
N SER A 218 16.92 -19.93 -6.38
CA SER A 218 17.01 -19.11 -7.60
C SER A 218 16.31 -17.76 -7.47
N SER A 219 15.41 -17.66 -6.49
CA SER A 219 14.73 -16.44 -6.04
C SER A 219 15.70 -15.29 -5.78
N ILE A 220 15.37 -14.07 -6.21
CA ILE A 220 16.26 -12.90 -6.04
C ILE A 220 16.27 -12.34 -4.61
N HIS A 221 15.18 -12.55 -3.88
CA HIS A 221 14.89 -12.05 -2.53
C HIS A 221 14.77 -13.19 -1.50
N HIS A 222 15.38 -14.34 -1.80
CA HIS A 222 15.61 -15.40 -0.81
C HIS A 222 17.04 -15.94 -0.92
N THR A 223 17.67 -16.22 0.21
CA THR A 223 19.06 -16.71 0.26
C THR A 223 19.36 -17.60 1.47
N LEU A 224 20.41 -18.41 1.38
CA LEU A 224 21.07 -19.09 2.50
C LEU A 224 22.35 -18.37 2.96
N LEU A 225 22.85 -17.43 2.14
CA LEU A 225 24.08 -16.70 2.37
C LEU A 225 23.98 -15.80 3.61
N THR A 226 25.08 -15.63 4.33
CA THR A 226 25.19 -14.55 5.32
C THR A 226 25.29 -13.19 4.62
N GLU A 227 25.03 -12.11 5.35
CA GLU A 227 25.22 -10.75 4.82
C GLU A 227 26.66 -10.53 4.32
N GLN A 228 27.65 -11.02 5.07
CA GLN A 228 29.05 -10.96 4.64
C GLN A 228 29.31 -11.76 3.36
N GLN A 229 28.72 -12.96 3.22
CA GLN A 229 28.85 -13.75 1.99
C GLN A 229 28.20 -13.06 0.79
N MET A 230 27.05 -12.40 0.97
CA MET A 230 26.42 -11.61 -0.09
C MET A 230 27.32 -10.47 -0.55
N LEU A 231 27.96 -9.76 0.41
CA LEU A 231 28.93 -8.71 0.12
C LEU A 231 30.16 -9.26 -0.63
N ASP A 232 30.79 -10.30 -0.10
CA ASP A 232 32.03 -10.88 -0.66
C ASP A 232 31.81 -11.45 -2.08
N GLN A 233 30.62 -12.03 -2.33
CA GLN A 233 30.28 -12.66 -3.60
C GLN A 233 29.58 -11.70 -4.58
N HIS A 234 29.24 -10.48 -4.15
CA HIS A 234 28.35 -9.57 -4.88
C HIS A 234 27.04 -10.24 -5.35
N ALA A 235 26.43 -11.02 -4.46
CA ALA A 235 25.25 -11.83 -4.77
C ALA A 235 23.97 -11.26 -4.14
N LYS A 236 22.81 -11.63 -4.71
CA LYS A 236 21.48 -11.29 -4.20
C LYS A 236 21.30 -9.78 -4.03
N TRP A 237 20.95 -9.32 -2.84
CA TRP A 237 20.67 -7.91 -2.53
C TRP A 237 21.81 -7.21 -1.80
N TYR A 238 23.07 -7.65 -2.01
CA TYR A 238 24.24 -7.06 -1.36
C TYR A 238 24.30 -5.52 -1.50
N ARG A 239 23.81 -4.95 -2.61
CA ARG A 239 23.76 -3.50 -2.85
C ARG A 239 22.79 -2.75 -1.95
N TRP A 240 21.84 -3.45 -1.32
CA TRP A 240 20.78 -2.88 -0.48
C TRP A 240 20.99 -3.10 1.01
N LEU A 241 21.96 -3.91 1.42
CA LEU A 241 22.22 -4.17 2.85
C LEU A 241 22.42 -2.86 3.63
N GLY A 242 21.68 -2.71 4.72
CA GLY A 242 21.69 -1.53 5.59
C GLY A 242 20.76 -0.39 5.15
N GLU A 243 20.13 -0.47 3.97
CA GLU A 243 19.18 0.55 3.52
C GLU A 243 17.91 0.56 4.38
N PRO A 244 17.36 1.71 4.80
CA PRO A 244 16.04 1.79 5.40
C PRO A 244 14.96 1.23 4.46
N SER A 245 14.11 0.34 4.95
CA SER A 245 13.02 -0.20 4.15
C SER A 245 11.80 0.70 4.14
N GLU A 246 11.19 0.91 2.98
CA GLU A 246 9.91 1.62 2.85
C GLU A 246 8.76 0.86 3.53
N SER A 247 8.93 -0.45 3.64
CA SER A 247 8.04 -1.33 4.40
C SER A 247 8.35 -1.37 5.90
N GLY A 248 9.42 -0.69 6.35
CA GLY A 248 9.82 -0.62 7.76
C GLY A 248 11.12 -1.37 8.08
N GLY A 249 11.88 -0.85 9.06
CA GLY A 249 13.17 -1.40 9.45
C GLY A 249 14.28 -1.13 8.42
N THR A 250 15.28 -2.02 8.35
CA THR A 250 16.37 -1.95 7.36
C THR A 250 16.50 -3.24 6.57
N ILE A 251 16.97 -3.15 5.34
CA ILE A 251 17.32 -4.30 4.52
C ILE A 251 18.50 -5.04 5.15
N GLY A 252 18.34 -6.34 5.33
CA GLY A 252 19.29 -7.23 5.99
C GLY A 252 18.96 -8.67 5.64
N ARG A 253 18.97 -9.55 6.64
CA ARG A 253 18.66 -10.97 6.46
C ARG A 253 17.70 -11.48 7.54
N TYR A 254 16.43 -11.66 7.19
CA TYR A 254 15.35 -12.07 8.10
C TYR A 254 14.92 -13.50 7.83
N GLU A 255 14.91 -14.36 8.86
CA GLU A 255 14.63 -15.79 8.67
C GLU A 255 13.16 -16.04 8.34
N GLY A 256 12.91 -17.03 7.49
CA GLY A 256 11.60 -17.44 7.00
C GLY A 256 11.23 -16.79 5.66
N GLY A 257 10.55 -17.58 4.82
CA GLY A 257 10.15 -17.22 3.46
C GLY A 257 10.01 -18.48 2.59
N MET A 258 9.53 -18.37 1.35
CA MET A 258 9.26 -19.53 0.48
C MET A 258 8.44 -20.64 1.17
N TYR A 259 7.47 -20.25 2.00
CA TYR A 259 6.64 -21.17 2.79
C TYR A 259 7.39 -22.00 3.85
N ALA A 260 8.67 -21.68 4.11
CA ALA A 260 9.50 -22.35 5.11
C ALA A 260 9.66 -21.48 6.36
N GLY A 261 9.49 -22.11 7.53
CA GLY A 261 9.61 -21.46 8.83
C GLY A 261 11.04 -21.11 9.23
N SER A 262 12.03 -21.79 8.67
CA SER A 262 13.45 -21.57 9.00
C SER A 262 14.37 -22.07 7.89
N GLY A 263 15.66 -21.74 7.98
CA GLY A 263 16.68 -22.24 7.05
C GLY A 263 16.69 -21.54 5.69
N VAL A 264 15.94 -20.46 5.51
CA VAL A 264 15.99 -19.55 4.36
C VAL A 264 15.71 -18.13 4.85
N TRP A 265 16.28 -17.12 4.19
CA TRP A 265 16.13 -15.73 4.62
C TRP A 265 15.67 -14.82 3.49
N ARG A 266 14.86 -13.82 3.84
CA ARG A 266 14.35 -12.73 3.00
C ARG A 266 15.02 -11.40 3.36
N PRO A 267 14.91 -10.34 2.54
CA PRO A 267 15.67 -9.11 2.71
C PRO A 267 15.13 -8.17 3.80
N SER A 268 13.86 -8.27 4.17
CA SER A 268 13.15 -7.27 4.97
C SER A 268 12.30 -7.91 6.08
N ALA A 269 12.02 -7.14 7.14
CA ALA A 269 11.07 -7.58 8.17
C ALA A 269 9.65 -7.65 7.58
N HIS A 270 9.30 -6.64 6.77
CA HIS A 270 8.03 -6.44 6.09
C HIS A 270 8.24 -6.21 4.59
N SER A 271 7.28 -6.69 3.81
CA SER A 271 7.20 -6.51 2.36
C SER A 271 5.79 -6.88 1.94
N MET A 272 5.31 -6.29 0.84
CA MET A 272 4.09 -6.68 0.13
C MET A 272 4.07 -8.18 -0.16
N MET A 273 5.25 -8.80 -0.38
CA MET A 273 5.39 -10.23 -0.64
C MET A 273 5.28 -11.10 0.61
N LYS A 274 5.20 -10.50 1.81
CA LYS A 274 5.00 -11.18 3.10
C LYS A 274 3.63 -10.88 3.71
N ALA A 275 3.26 -9.60 3.79
CA ALA A 275 2.06 -9.13 4.46
C ALA A 275 1.43 -7.98 3.69
N LEU A 276 0.16 -8.13 3.33
CA LEU A 276 -0.58 -7.07 2.65
C LEU A 276 -0.71 -5.82 3.53
N GLY A 277 -0.67 -4.66 2.88
CA GLY A 277 -0.78 -3.34 3.51
C GLY A 277 0.54 -2.58 3.51
N TYR A 278 1.67 -3.29 3.59
CA TYR A 278 3.00 -2.70 3.43
C TYR A 278 3.40 -2.57 1.96
N TYR A 279 4.35 -1.67 1.69
CA TYR A 279 4.95 -1.48 0.36
C TYR A 279 5.79 -2.69 -0.08
N PHE A 280 6.30 -2.68 -1.32
CA PHE A 280 7.43 -3.55 -1.64
C PHE A 280 8.67 -3.11 -0.86
N ASP A 281 9.49 -4.04 -0.39
CA ASP A 281 10.85 -3.68 0.02
C ASP A 281 11.71 -3.29 -1.20
N GLN A 282 12.89 -2.74 -0.95
CA GLN A 282 13.75 -2.21 -2.02
C GLN A 282 14.20 -3.26 -3.02
N VAL A 283 14.40 -4.51 -2.61
CA VAL A 283 14.83 -5.60 -3.49
C VAL A 283 13.70 -5.96 -4.44
N SER A 284 12.49 -6.08 -3.89
CA SER A 284 11.27 -6.31 -4.66
C SER A 284 10.95 -5.12 -5.57
N ARG A 285 11.11 -3.87 -5.10
CA ARG A 285 10.88 -2.66 -5.89
C ARG A 285 11.86 -2.52 -7.06
N GLU A 286 13.15 -2.79 -6.86
CA GLU A 286 14.14 -2.80 -7.95
C GLU A 286 13.71 -3.76 -9.05
N ARG A 287 13.30 -4.97 -8.67
CA ARG A 287 12.82 -5.97 -9.62
C ARG A 287 11.56 -5.55 -10.34
N MET A 288 10.59 -5.00 -9.62
CA MET A 288 9.36 -4.50 -10.23
C MET A 288 9.65 -3.36 -11.20
N THR A 289 10.58 -2.47 -10.86
CA THR A 289 10.99 -1.34 -11.71
C THR A 289 11.62 -1.85 -13.00
N GLN A 290 12.55 -2.81 -12.88
CA GLN A 290 13.15 -3.49 -14.04
C GLN A 290 12.08 -4.11 -14.95
N ARG A 291 11.12 -4.84 -14.38
CA ARG A 291 10.12 -5.60 -15.14
C ARG A 291 9.06 -4.72 -15.79
N LEU A 292 8.65 -3.65 -15.11
CA LEU A 292 7.74 -2.65 -15.64
C LEU A 292 8.39 -1.90 -16.81
N SER A 293 9.61 -1.36 -16.61
CA SER A 293 10.32 -0.62 -17.66
C SER A 293 10.65 -1.48 -18.88
N ALA A 294 10.94 -2.78 -18.70
CA ALA A 294 11.19 -3.70 -19.81
C ALA A 294 9.96 -3.96 -20.71
N LYS A 295 8.75 -3.58 -20.28
CA LYS A 295 7.52 -3.71 -21.09
C LYS A 295 7.20 -2.46 -21.92
N ALA A 296 7.98 -1.40 -21.80
CA ALA A 296 7.81 -0.15 -22.55
C ALA A 296 9.08 0.21 -23.33
N ASN A 297 8.94 0.96 -24.41
CA ASN A 297 10.07 1.41 -25.21
C ASN A 297 10.58 2.76 -24.70
N LEU A 298 11.86 2.91 -24.35
CA LEU A 298 12.36 4.23 -23.93
C LEU A 298 12.34 5.26 -25.08
N PHE A 299 12.55 4.83 -26.33
CA PHE A 299 12.34 5.66 -27.52
C PHE A 299 10.89 5.61 -27.96
N GLN A 300 10.23 6.75 -27.95
CA GLN A 300 8.84 6.89 -28.39
C GLN A 300 8.75 7.27 -29.86
N ASP A 301 9.54 8.25 -30.27
CA ASP A 301 9.73 8.64 -31.66
C ASP A 301 11.15 9.23 -31.83
N SER A 302 11.60 9.41 -33.06
CA SER A 302 12.83 10.13 -33.36
C SER A 302 12.93 10.49 -34.83
N THR A 303 13.97 11.26 -35.18
CA THR A 303 14.47 11.26 -36.56
C THR A 303 14.65 9.81 -37.07
N PRO A 304 14.13 9.45 -38.26
CA PRO A 304 14.27 8.10 -38.79
C PRO A 304 15.73 7.65 -38.81
N VAL A 305 15.98 6.39 -38.43
CA VAL A 305 17.33 5.82 -38.47
C VAL A 305 17.84 5.75 -39.90
N GLY A 306 19.14 5.98 -40.09
CA GLY A 306 19.76 6.00 -41.42
C GLY A 306 20.70 7.18 -41.60
N GLN A 307 20.75 7.71 -42.83
CA GLN A 307 21.57 8.87 -43.15
C GLN A 307 20.86 10.18 -42.77
N VAL A 308 21.59 11.09 -42.14
CA VAL A 308 21.15 12.46 -41.82
C VAL A 308 22.17 13.45 -42.35
N ALA A 309 21.73 14.66 -42.69
CA ALA A 309 22.64 15.70 -43.19
C ALA A 309 23.41 16.38 -42.04
N ALA A 310 24.59 16.94 -42.35
CA ALA A 310 25.42 17.61 -41.35
C ALA A 310 24.87 18.97 -40.87
N ASP A 311 23.84 19.49 -41.54
CA ASP A 311 23.09 20.69 -41.18
C ASP A 311 21.69 20.38 -40.64
N GLN A 312 21.39 19.10 -40.36
CA GLN A 312 20.09 18.66 -39.87
C GLN A 312 20.00 18.76 -38.33
N VAL A 313 18.81 19.08 -37.83
CA VAL A 313 18.45 18.84 -36.42
C VAL A 313 18.03 17.39 -36.26
N VAL A 314 18.77 16.62 -35.48
CA VAL A 314 18.42 15.24 -35.11
C VAL A 314 17.79 15.24 -33.73
N TRP A 315 16.70 14.49 -33.56
CA TRP A 315 15.87 14.54 -32.36
C TRP A 315 15.30 13.19 -31.97
N LEU A 316 14.83 13.08 -30.73
CA LEU A 316 14.14 11.93 -30.17
C LEU A 316 13.05 12.37 -29.18
N GLN A 317 12.12 11.46 -28.92
CA GLN A 317 11.12 11.54 -27.85
C GLN A 317 11.33 10.37 -26.89
N THR A 318 11.16 10.65 -25.61
CA THR A 318 11.38 9.69 -24.53
C THR A 318 10.05 9.25 -23.92
N LEU A 319 10.09 8.30 -22.97
CA LEU A 319 9.02 8.21 -21.99
C LEU A 319 9.22 9.25 -20.88
N HIS A 320 8.19 9.44 -20.06
CA HIS A 320 8.12 10.50 -19.05
C HIS A 320 7.64 9.93 -17.70
N PRO A 321 8.52 9.38 -16.84
CA PRO A 321 8.19 9.06 -15.45
C PRO A 321 7.63 10.29 -14.71
N LEU A 322 6.78 10.07 -13.72
CA LEU A 322 6.11 11.16 -12.99
C LEU A 322 7.04 11.91 -12.03
N ASP A 323 8.12 11.30 -11.55
CA ASP A 323 8.96 11.84 -10.47
C ASP A 323 10.37 12.23 -10.92
N HIS A 324 10.75 11.94 -12.18
CA HIS A 324 12.06 12.29 -12.72
C HIS A 324 12.10 12.27 -14.25
N GLU A 325 12.99 13.07 -14.83
CA GLU A 325 13.32 12.99 -16.25
C GLU A 325 14.27 11.84 -16.59
N LEU A 326 14.12 11.27 -17.79
CA LEU A 326 15.14 10.39 -18.35
C LEU A 326 16.38 11.21 -18.78
N THR A 327 17.55 10.61 -18.58
CA THR A 327 18.83 11.19 -19.01
C THR A 327 19.10 10.82 -20.47
N VAL A 328 19.38 11.82 -21.30
CA VAL A 328 19.72 11.71 -22.71
C VAL A 328 21.12 12.29 -22.93
N SER A 329 22.00 11.46 -23.50
CA SER A 329 23.35 11.87 -23.91
C SER A 329 23.54 11.63 -25.40
N TRP A 330 24.23 12.57 -26.06
CA TRP A 330 24.55 12.48 -27.47
C TRP A 330 26.07 12.37 -27.65
N ALA A 331 26.51 11.61 -28.64
CA ALA A 331 27.92 11.49 -28.99
C ALA A 331 28.11 11.44 -30.51
N VAL A 332 29.17 12.07 -31.01
CA VAL A 332 29.63 11.94 -32.40
C VAL A 332 30.95 11.19 -32.40
N ASP A 333 31.02 10.09 -33.15
CA ASP A 333 32.18 9.19 -33.24
C ASP A 333 32.71 8.76 -31.86
N GLY A 334 31.79 8.54 -30.92
CA GLY A 334 32.09 8.16 -29.53
C GLY A 334 32.48 9.32 -28.61
N THR A 335 32.55 10.56 -29.11
CA THR A 335 32.82 11.75 -28.30
C THR A 335 31.51 12.41 -27.86
N THR A 336 31.27 12.48 -26.54
CA THR A 336 30.07 13.07 -25.96
C THR A 336 29.95 14.56 -26.28
N LEU A 337 28.74 14.99 -26.65
CA LEU A 337 28.38 16.38 -26.89
C LEU A 337 27.82 17.04 -25.60
N PRO A 338 28.12 18.32 -25.35
CA PRO A 338 27.61 19.05 -24.18
C PRO A 338 26.17 19.54 -24.40
N THR A 339 25.20 18.62 -24.42
CA THR A 339 23.80 18.92 -24.78
C THR A 339 22.88 19.19 -23.60
N ALA A 340 23.35 19.06 -22.35
CA ALA A 340 22.57 19.33 -21.14
C ALA A 340 21.16 18.68 -21.12
N ASN A 341 21.10 17.37 -21.39
CA ASN A 341 19.86 16.57 -21.46
C ASN A 341 18.94 16.88 -22.66
N ALA A 342 19.35 17.70 -23.63
CA ALA A 342 18.49 18.08 -24.75
C ALA A 342 17.97 16.87 -25.56
N ARG A 343 16.71 16.97 -25.98
CA ARG A 343 16.02 15.99 -26.83
C ARG A 343 16.36 16.12 -28.32
N ALA A 344 17.12 17.14 -28.69
CA ALA A 344 17.59 17.37 -30.06
C ALA A 344 19.02 17.93 -30.10
N VAL A 345 19.71 17.68 -31.21
CA VAL A 345 21.03 18.23 -31.54
C VAL A 345 20.99 18.85 -32.92
N ASP A 346 21.37 20.12 -33.01
CA ASP A 346 21.62 20.80 -34.28
C ASP A 346 23.03 20.48 -34.77
N LEU A 347 23.13 19.63 -35.80
CA LEU A 347 24.43 19.20 -36.33
C LEU A 347 25.22 20.33 -36.99
N SER A 348 24.56 21.41 -37.43
CA SER A 348 25.24 22.56 -38.05
C SER A 348 26.21 23.25 -37.08
N THR A 349 25.92 23.16 -35.78
CA THR A 349 26.73 23.74 -34.69
C THR A 349 27.93 22.87 -34.30
N GLN A 350 27.99 21.63 -34.79
CA GLN A 350 29.03 20.67 -34.40
C GLN A 350 30.28 20.75 -35.28
N HIS A 351 30.24 21.51 -36.39
CA HIS A 351 31.37 21.76 -37.29
C HIS A 351 32.14 20.50 -37.71
N LEU A 352 31.40 19.46 -38.10
CA LEU A 352 31.95 18.16 -38.49
C LEU A 352 32.87 18.26 -39.71
N THR A 353 33.92 17.44 -39.73
CA THR A 353 34.83 17.36 -40.87
C THR A 353 34.14 16.68 -42.07
N ALA A 354 34.67 16.87 -43.28
CA ALA A 354 34.08 16.24 -44.46
C ALA A 354 34.17 14.71 -44.36
N GLY A 355 33.04 14.01 -44.53
CA GLY A 355 32.98 12.56 -44.49
C GLY A 355 31.68 12.03 -43.90
N LYS A 356 31.75 10.81 -43.35
CA LYS A 356 30.66 10.17 -42.63
C LYS A 356 31.03 10.06 -41.16
N HIS A 357 30.10 10.44 -40.30
CA HIS A 357 30.23 10.35 -38.84
C HIS A 357 29.10 9.52 -38.25
N THR A 358 29.30 8.99 -37.06
CA THR A 358 28.27 8.27 -36.31
C THR A 358 27.74 9.15 -35.19
N LEU A 359 26.51 9.62 -35.31
CA LEU A 359 25.79 10.25 -34.20
C LEU A 359 25.08 9.15 -33.40
N THR A 360 25.21 9.18 -32.08
CA THR A 360 24.57 8.22 -31.18
C THR A 360 23.87 8.95 -30.05
N ALA A 361 22.61 8.61 -29.78
CA ALA A 361 21.87 9.01 -28.60
C ALA A 361 21.72 7.84 -27.65
N THR A 362 21.94 8.07 -26.35
CA THR A 362 21.70 7.09 -25.29
C THR A 362 20.75 7.66 -24.26
N ILE A 363 19.63 6.96 -24.03
CA ILE A 363 18.64 7.22 -22.99
C ILE A 363 18.96 6.30 -21.82
N VAL A 364 19.01 6.87 -20.61
CA VAL A 364 19.20 6.15 -19.34
C VAL A 364 18.14 6.61 -18.37
N ASP A 365 17.49 5.65 -17.71
CA ASP A 365 16.64 5.93 -16.55
C ASP A 365 17.52 6.13 -15.30
N PRO A 366 17.55 7.35 -14.71
CA PRO A 366 18.40 7.67 -13.58
C PRO A 366 17.81 7.24 -12.23
N THR A 367 16.66 6.56 -12.19
CA THR A 367 16.01 6.17 -10.94
C THR A 367 16.97 5.53 -9.94
N THR A 368 16.80 5.88 -8.67
CA THR A 368 17.53 5.29 -7.55
C THR A 368 16.94 3.94 -7.12
N PHE A 369 15.76 3.57 -7.66
CA PHE A 369 15.12 2.28 -7.38
C PHE A 369 15.89 1.10 -7.97
N ILE A 370 16.78 1.34 -8.95
CA ILE A 370 17.67 0.33 -9.52
C ILE A 370 19.10 0.66 -9.14
N ARG A 371 19.74 -0.21 -8.36
CA ARG A 371 21.16 -0.13 -7.98
C ARG A 371 22.04 -1.01 -8.86
N ASP A 372 21.50 -2.06 -9.48
CA ASP A 372 22.25 -2.88 -10.41
C ASP A 372 22.35 -2.20 -11.79
N PRO A 373 23.54 -1.72 -12.20
CA PRO A 373 23.70 -1.08 -13.50
C PRO A 373 23.40 -2.02 -14.67
N ALA A 374 23.51 -3.35 -14.49
CA ALA A 374 23.23 -4.32 -15.55
C ALA A 374 21.75 -4.42 -15.93
N VAL A 375 20.85 -3.98 -15.04
CA VAL A 375 19.40 -4.01 -15.28
C VAL A 375 18.79 -2.62 -15.41
N ARG A 376 19.61 -1.56 -15.32
CA ARG A 376 19.17 -0.18 -15.49
C ARG A 376 18.60 0.03 -16.89
N PRO A 377 17.35 0.52 -17.03
CA PRO A 377 16.74 0.78 -18.32
C PRO A 377 17.62 1.73 -19.13
N THR A 378 18.14 1.23 -20.24
CA THR A 378 19.05 1.95 -21.14
C THR A 378 18.68 1.60 -22.57
N ALA A 379 18.64 2.60 -23.44
CA ALA A 379 18.42 2.40 -24.87
C ALA A 379 19.34 3.31 -25.68
N THR A 380 19.87 2.79 -26.79
CA THR A 380 20.75 3.54 -27.69
C THR A 380 20.19 3.53 -29.11
N ARG A 381 20.35 4.65 -29.83
CA ARG A 381 20.01 4.79 -31.24
C ARG A 381 21.12 5.55 -31.96
N SER A 382 21.42 5.17 -33.20
CA SER A 382 22.48 5.80 -34.00
C SER A 382 22.04 6.18 -35.40
N TRP A 383 22.65 7.23 -35.93
CA TRP A 383 22.48 7.76 -37.28
C TRP A 383 23.84 7.94 -37.94
N THR A 384 23.88 7.83 -39.26
CA THR A 384 25.07 8.17 -40.05
C THR A 384 24.94 9.60 -40.54
N VAL A 385 25.73 10.51 -39.99
CA VAL A 385 25.82 11.88 -40.50
C VAL A 385 26.66 11.86 -41.76
N ASP A 386 26.12 12.31 -42.88
CA ASP A 386 26.83 12.41 -44.15
C ASP A 386 26.94 13.87 -44.55
N THR A 387 28.16 14.41 -44.53
CA THR A 387 28.39 15.84 -44.81
C THR A 387 28.18 16.23 -46.28
N THR A 388 27.89 15.26 -47.15
CA THR A 388 27.55 15.52 -48.56
C THR A 388 26.05 15.74 -48.77
N LEU A 389 25.24 15.46 -47.76
CA LEU A 389 23.79 15.69 -47.78
C LEU A 389 23.47 17.09 -47.25
N THR A 390 22.29 17.58 -47.63
CA THR A 390 21.72 18.84 -47.13
C THR A 390 20.35 18.54 -46.56
N ALA A 391 20.06 19.08 -45.38
CA ALA A 391 18.80 18.87 -44.71
C ALA A 391 17.64 19.41 -45.56
N PRO A 392 16.52 18.68 -45.69
CA PRO A 392 15.31 19.25 -46.24
C PRO A 392 14.82 20.40 -45.35
N PRO A 393 14.26 21.48 -45.90
CA PRO A 393 13.75 22.59 -45.11
C PRO A 393 12.61 22.10 -44.19
N SER A 394 12.72 22.39 -42.89
CA SER A 394 11.61 22.21 -41.96
C SER A 394 10.48 23.18 -42.33
N ALA A 395 9.33 22.65 -42.69
CA ALA A 395 8.14 23.43 -43.03
C ALA A 395 7.07 23.30 -41.94
N GLY A 396 6.32 24.38 -41.73
CA GLY A 396 5.15 24.42 -40.86
C GLY A 396 5.31 25.34 -39.66
N THR A 397 4.18 25.64 -39.03
CA THR A 397 4.14 26.26 -37.70
C THR A 397 4.24 25.15 -36.66
N PRO A 398 5.07 25.29 -35.61
CA PRO A 398 5.16 24.27 -34.58
C PRO A 398 3.83 24.18 -33.81
N THR A 399 3.42 22.96 -33.50
CA THR A 399 2.19 22.61 -32.77
C THR A 399 2.50 21.48 -31.80
N PHE A 400 1.64 21.24 -30.81
CA PHE A 400 1.76 20.07 -29.94
C PHE A 400 1.29 18.79 -30.64
N THR A 401 2.02 17.69 -30.42
CA THR A 401 1.72 16.35 -30.95
C THR A 401 1.33 15.35 -29.87
N GLY A 402 1.69 15.62 -28.61
CA GLY A 402 1.33 14.81 -27.45
C GLY A 402 1.66 15.55 -26.16
N SER A 403 1.08 15.10 -25.04
CA SER A 403 1.36 15.67 -23.72
C SER A 403 0.84 14.78 -22.60
N THR A 404 1.20 15.12 -21.35
CA THR A 404 0.41 14.69 -20.19
C THR A 404 -1.06 15.03 -20.41
N SER A 405 -1.97 14.14 -19.99
CA SER A 405 -3.40 14.35 -20.15
C SER A 405 -3.85 15.65 -19.49
N THR A 406 -4.78 16.37 -20.13
CA THR A 406 -5.40 17.58 -19.58
C THR A 406 -6.78 17.28 -18.96
N GLU A 407 -7.23 16.03 -19.01
CA GLU A 407 -8.54 15.60 -18.53
C GLU A 407 -8.62 15.55 -16.99
N HIS A 408 -7.48 15.38 -16.33
CA HIS A 408 -7.35 15.33 -14.88
C HIS A 408 -6.22 16.26 -14.40
N PRO A 409 -6.30 16.78 -13.16
CA PRO A 409 -5.20 17.52 -12.57
C PRO A 409 -3.92 16.69 -12.45
N VAL A 410 -2.78 17.34 -12.59
CA VAL A 410 -1.44 16.78 -12.31
C VAL A 410 -1.06 17.09 -10.87
N SER A 411 -0.23 16.26 -10.24
CA SER A 411 0.22 16.50 -8.86
C SER A 411 1.25 17.64 -8.80
N ALA A 412 1.40 18.28 -7.62
CA ALA A 412 2.38 19.36 -7.45
C ALA A 412 3.85 18.90 -7.45
N ASP A 413 4.08 17.60 -7.46
CA ASP A 413 5.39 16.94 -7.54
C ASP A 413 5.62 16.15 -8.84
N GLU A 414 4.71 16.25 -9.82
CA GLU A 414 4.78 15.53 -11.10
C GLU A 414 5.67 16.22 -12.15
N VAL A 415 6.27 15.43 -13.04
CA VAL A 415 6.86 15.85 -14.30
C VAL A 415 5.79 15.90 -15.39
N VAL A 416 5.47 17.11 -15.86
CA VAL A 416 4.51 17.33 -16.94
C VAL A 416 5.25 17.40 -18.28
N TYR A 417 4.81 16.64 -19.27
CA TYR A 417 5.46 16.66 -20.59
C TYR A 417 4.59 17.22 -21.70
N ALA A 418 5.23 17.82 -22.71
CA ALA A 418 4.60 18.26 -23.95
C ALA A 418 5.55 18.06 -25.14
N GLU A 419 5.04 17.40 -26.16
CA GLU A 419 5.75 17.05 -27.39
C GLU A 419 5.29 17.90 -28.57
N THR A 420 6.20 18.21 -29.51
CA THR A 420 5.91 19.12 -30.63
C THR A 420 6.14 18.50 -31.99
N SER A 421 5.51 19.08 -33.01
CA SER A 421 5.70 18.72 -34.42
C SER A 421 7.04 19.16 -35.01
N GLN A 422 7.74 20.07 -34.31
CA GLN A 422 9.05 20.56 -34.70
C GLN A 422 10.05 20.40 -33.55
N PRO A 423 11.15 19.65 -33.75
CA PRO A 423 12.02 19.25 -32.65
C PRO A 423 12.86 20.36 -32.01
N ASN A 424 13.07 21.46 -32.72
CA ASN A 424 13.81 22.63 -32.24
C ASN A 424 12.89 23.80 -31.86
N ALA A 425 11.57 23.62 -31.86
CA ALA A 425 10.63 24.68 -31.50
C ALA A 425 10.52 24.78 -29.98
N PRO A 426 11.04 25.86 -29.36
CA PRO A 426 11.10 25.96 -27.90
C PRO A 426 9.70 26.04 -27.28
N ILE A 427 9.50 25.36 -26.16
CA ILE A 427 8.29 25.51 -25.35
C ILE A 427 8.52 26.59 -24.29
N THR A 428 7.59 27.53 -24.20
CA THR A 428 7.53 28.49 -23.08
C THR A 428 6.59 27.94 -22.02
N TRP A 429 7.12 27.66 -20.83
CA TRP A 429 6.36 27.21 -19.68
C TRP A 429 5.95 28.39 -18.79
N GLN A 430 4.71 28.39 -18.31
CA GLN A 430 4.18 29.40 -17.41
C GLN A 430 3.43 28.74 -16.25
N VAL A 431 3.63 29.26 -15.04
CA VAL A 431 2.82 28.91 -13.87
C VAL A 431 2.04 30.16 -13.46
N ASP A 432 0.72 30.05 -13.40
CA ASP A 432 -0.20 31.16 -13.12
C ASP A 432 0.05 32.39 -14.02
N GLY A 433 0.37 32.15 -15.30
CA GLY A 433 0.66 33.17 -16.31
C GLY A 433 2.05 33.81 -16.20
N GLN A 434 2.90 33.36 -15.26
CA GLN A 434 4.29 33.81 -15.14
C GLN A 434 5.23 32.81 -15.82
N THR A 435 6.04 33.26 -16.76
CA THR A 435 7.05 32.40 -17.40
C THR A 435 8.05 31.86 -16.38
N VAL A 436 8.25 30.55 -16.39
CA VAL A 436 9.22 29.85 -15.55
C VAL A 436 10.35 29.32 -16.43
N ALA A 437 11.58 29.42 -15.95
CA ALA A 437 12.74 28.88 -16.65
C ALA A 437 12.75 27.36 -16.59
N ASN A 438 13.00 26.73 -17.74
CA ASN A 438 13.15 25.29 -17.87
C ASN A 438 14.39 24.95 -18.73
N PRO A 439 15.62 25.11 -18.19
CA PRO A 439 16.84 24.97 -18.95
C PRO A 439 17.21 23.50 -19.24
N GLY A 440 17.72 23.22 -20.44
CA GLY A 440 18.27 21.91 -20.82
C GLY A 440 17.28 21.04 -21.60
N ASN A 441 16.16 20.69 -20.96
CA ASN A 441 15.06 19.96 -21.57
C ASN A 441 13.78 20.80 -21.50
N ASP A 442 13.22 21.17 -22.64
CA ASP A 442 12.01 21.99 -22.70
C ASP A 442 10.74 21.17 -22.94
N ARG A 443 10.86 19.83 -23.09
CA ARG A 443 9.72 18.92 -23.28
C ARG A 443 9.10 18.46 -21.97
N ASP A 444 9.91 18.30 -20.92
CA ASP A 444 9.50 17.91 -19.58
C ASP A 444 9.58 19.12 -18.66
N PHE A 445 8.64 19.28 -17.74
CA PHE A 445 8.63 20.33 -16.74
C PHE A 445 8.41 19.73 -15.35
N GLU A 446 9.45 19.72 -14.53
CA GLU A 446 9.39 19.22 -13.15
C GLU A 446 8.68 20.24 -12.23
N LEU A 447 7.53 19.87 -11.66
CA LEU A 447 6.79 20.73 -10.73
C LEU A 447 7.37 20.71 -9.31
N ALA A 448 7.95 19.58 -8.88
CA ALA A 448 8.44 19.38 -7.52
C ALA A 448 9.37 20.49 -6.99
N PRO A 449 10.33 21.03 -7.77
CA PRO A 449 11.21 22.11 -7.32
C PRO A 449 10.48 23.41 -6.94
N LEU A 450 9.28 23.65 -7.50
CA LEU A 450 8.48 24.86 -7.26
C LEU A 450 7.76 24.83 -5.90
N LYS A 451 7.56 23.64 -5.32
CA LYS A 451 6.88 23.45 -4.02
C LYS A 451 5.51 24.15 -3.97
N LEU A 452 4.74 23.97 -5.04
CA LEU A 452 3.41 24.57 -5.18
C LEU A 452 2.46 24.02 -4.11
N THR A 453 1.56 24.88 -3.63
CA THR A 453 0.53 24.53 -2.63
C THR A 453 -0.78 25.19 -3.01
N GLY A 454 -1.88 24.45 -3.00
CA GLY A 454 -3.16 24.91 -3.54
C GLY A 454 -3.30 24.58 -5.04
N ARG A 455 -4.27 25.23 -5.70
CA ARG A 455 -4.55 25.03 -7.13
C ARG A 455 -3.78 26.05 -7.97
N HIS A 456 -3.08 25.56 -8.99
CA HIS A 456 -2.33 26.40 -9.93
C HIS A 456 -2.67 26.03 -11.37
N THR A 457 -2.32 26.92 -12.29
CA THR A 457 -2.42 26.68 -13.73
C THR A 457 -1.02 26.55 -14.31
N LEU A 458 -0.71 25.43 -14.95
CA LEU A 458 0.49 25.25 -15.75
C LEU A 458 0.12 25.39 -17.22
N THR A 459 0.86 26.21 -17.96
CA THR A 459 0.66 26.41 -19.40
C THR A 459 1.96 26.18 -20.16
N ALA A 460 1.88 25.42 -21.25
CA ALA A 460 2.93 25.27 -22.24
C ALA A 460 2.51 25.94 -23.54
N GLN A 461 3.39 26.76 -24.12
CA GLN A 461 3.13 27.45 -25.39
C GLN A 461 4.24 27.15 -26.40
N VAL A 462 3.84 26.81 -27.63
CA VAL A 462 4.75 26.66 -28.78
C VAL A 462 4.16 27.38 -29.99
N GLY A 463 4.85 28.41 -30.50
CA GLY A 463 4.30 29.25 -31.56
C GLY A 463 2.98 29.90 -31.14
N ALA A 464 1.88 29.51 -31.80
CA ALA A 464 0.52 29.95 -31.47
C ALA A 464 -0.34 28.87 -30.79
N ASP A 465 0.19 27.66 -30.59
CA ASP A 465 -0.49 26.55 -29.93
C ASP A 465 -0.20 26.58 -28.42
N GLU A 466 -1.21 26.24 -27.63
CA GLU A 466 -1.17 26.31 -26.17
C GLU A 466 -1.80 25.04 -25.56
N ARG A 467 -1.22 24.59 -24.44
CA ARG A 467 -1.77 23.52 -23.60
C ARG A 467 -1.75 23.98 -22.15
N THR A 468 -2.79 23.59 -21.41
CA THR A 468 -3.00 24.03 -20.03
C THR A 468 -3.41 22.86 -19.16
N TRP A 469 -2.78 22.75 -18.00
CA TRP A 469 -3.08 21.77 -16.96
C TRP A 469 -3.48 22.47 -15.68
N THR A 470 -4.40 21.85 -14.94
CA THR A 470 -4.60 22.19 -13.53
C THR A 470 -3.55 21.45 -12.72
N VAL A 471 -2.77 22.17 -11.92
CA VAL A 471 -1.87 21.56 -10.94
C VAL A 471 -2.59 21.51 -9.60
N ASP A 472 -2.67 20.32 -9.03
CA ASP A 472 -3.21 20.06 -7.70
C ASP A 472 -2.10 19.97 -6.67
N GLY A 473 -1.94 21.01 -5.86
CA GLY A 473 -1.12 20.99 -4.66
C GLY A 473 -1.96 21.11 -3.39
N VAL A 474 -3.25 20.77 -3.43
CA VAL A 474 -4.09 20.69 -2.24
C VAL A 474 -3.82 19.34 -1.57
N GLU A 475 -3.51 19.34 -0.27
CA GLU A 475 -3.33 18.09 0.45
C GLU A 475 -4.68 17.45 0.80
N ALA A 476 -4.84 16.17 0.49
CA ALA A 476 -5.94 15.37 1.00
C ALA A 476 -6.02 15.41 2.54
N VAL A 477 -7.25 15.44 3.06
CA VAL A 477 -7.54 15.53 4.49
C VAL A 477 -7.88 14.15 5.04
N VAL A 478 -7.15 13.71 6.07
CA VAL A 478 -7.49 12.52 6.85
C VAL A 478 -7.98 12.90 8.23
N THR A 479 -9.13 12.34 8.61
CA THR A 479 -9.73 12.51 9.94
C THR A 479 -9.77 11.16 10.67
N PRO A 480 -9.02 11.02 11.78
CA PRO A 480 -9.09 9.81 12.60
C PRO A 480 -10.32 9.85 13.53
N THR A 481 -11.01 8.72 13.63
CA THR A 481 -12.07 8.47 14.61
C THR A 481 -11.59 7.42 15.59
N MET A 482 -11.59 7.72 16.89
CA MET A 482 -11.05 6.83 17.92
C MET A 482 -12.18 6.27 18.81
N SER A 483 -11.99 5.07 19.36
CA SER A 483 -12.83 4.59 20.47
C SER A 483 -12.69 5.51 21.70
N LYS A 484 -13.60 5.41 22.68
CA LYS A 484 -13.59 6.26 23.88
C LYS A 484 -12.34 5.98 24.75
N PRO A 485 -11.41 6.95 24.92
CA PRO A 485 -10.22 6.76 25.75
C PRO A 485 -10.53 6.83 27.25
N LEU A 486 -9.65 6.28 28.09
CA LEU A 486 -9.62 6.54 29.54
C LEU A 486 -9.30 8.00 29.82
N LEU A 487 -8.38 8.58 29.06
CA LEU A 487 -7.92 9.94 29.23
C LEU A 487 -7.48 10.50 27.87
N THR A 488 -7.81 11.76 27.63
CA THR A 488 -7.24 12.54 26.53
C THR A 488 -6.44 13.69 27.11
N VAL A 489 -5.20 13.83 26.67
CA VAL A 489 -4.31 14.93 27.05
C VAL A 489 -3.95 15.71 25.80
N GLN A 490 -4.14 17.02 25.84
CA GLN A 490 -3.63 17.91 24.79
C GLN A 490 -2.22 18.37 25.18
N LYS A 491 -1.21 17.99 24.39
CA LYS A 491 0.17 18.45 24.53
C LYS A 491 0.57 19.33 23.33
N PRO A 492 1.67 20.11 23.43
CA PRO A 492 2.23 20.82 22.28
C PRO A 492 2.65 19.88 21.14
N THR A 493 3.05 18.65 21.47
CA THR A 493 3.48 17.61 20.52
C THR A 493 2.32 16.88 19.83
N GLY A 494 1.08 17.11 20.25
CA GLY A 494 -0.10 16.45 19.73
C GLY A 494 -1.07 16.01 20.82
N ARG A 495 -2.16 15.35 20.40
CA ARG A 495 -3.07 14.68 21.33
C ARG A 495 -2.48 13.36 21.78
N GLU A 496 -2.66 13.05 23.05
CA GLU A 496 -2.35 11.74 23.60
C GLU A 496 -3.61 11.11 24.19
N TYR A 497 -3.74 9.80 23.96
CA TYR A 497 -4.86 9.01 24.42
C TYR A 497 -4.35 7.88 25.31
N VAL A 498 -4.98 7.68 26.46
CA VAL A 498 -4.72 6.52 27.31
C VAL A 498 -5.86 5.54 27.12
N TYR A 499 -5.56 4.29 26.80
CA TYR A 499 -6.52 3.20 26.69
C TYR A 499 -6.15 2.07 27.64
N ASN A 500 -7.14 1.23 27.90
CA ASN A 500 -6.93 -0.06 28.54
C ASN A 500 -7.17 -1.15 27.49
N ASP A 501 -6.31 -2.16 27.43
CA ASP A 501 -6.43 -3.37 26.60
C ASP A 501 -6.34 -3.15 25.08
N ALA A 502 -7.26 -2.35 24.54
CA ALA A 502 -7.41 -2.11 23.11
C ALA A 502 -7.94 -0.71 22.80
N PHE A 503 -7.73 -0.27 21.55
CA PHE A 503 -8.45 0.85 20.98
C PHE A 503 -8.80 0.60 19.52
N THR A 504 -9.79 1.33 19.00
CA THR A 504 -10.11 1.28 17.57
C THR A 504 -9.82 2.61 16.91
N MET A 505 -9.33 2.59 15.67
CA MET A 505 -9.09 3.76 14.84
C MET A 505 -9.76 3.60 13.47
N GLY A 506 -10.70 4.49 13.17
CA GLY A 506 -11.20 4.74 11.83
C GLY A 506 -10.36 5.80 11.13
N LEU A 507 -10.02 5.64 9.85
CA LEU A 507 -9.46 6.72 9.03
C LEU A 507 -10.41 7.02 7.88
N THR A 508 -10.93 8.25 7.85
CA THR A 508 -11.71 8.75 6.72
C THR A 508 -10.85 9.78 6.00
N ALA A 509 -10.58 9.54 4.72
CA ALA A 509 -9.82 10.44 3.87
C ALA A 509 -10.74 11.07 2.82
N THR A 510 -10.57 12.36 2.59
CA THR A 510 -11.33 13.14 1.60
C THR A 510 -10.39 14.10 0.91
N ASP A 511 -10.69 14.41 -0.35
CA ASP A 511 -9.96 15.37 -1.15
C ASP A 511 -10.92 16.34 -1.85
N ASP A 512 -10.43 17.47 -2.34
CA ASP A 512 -11.23 18.40 -3.14
C ASP A 512 -11.26 18.05 -4.64
N SER A 513 -10.44 17.07 -5.10
CA SER A 513 -10.57 16.40 -6.39
C SER A 513 -11.41 15.11 -6.32
N PRO A 514 -12.07 14.71 -7.42
CA PRO A 514 -12.64 13.38 -7.56
C PRO A 514 -11.57 12.28 -7.56
N GLY A 515 -11.89 11.12 -6.98
CA GLY A 515 -11.05 9.92 -7.01
C GLY A 515 -10.98 9.24 -5.64
N TYR A 516 -10.49 8.00 -5.62
CA TYR A 516 -10.26 7.29 -4.37
C TYR A 516 -9.02 7.84 -3.66
N VAL A 517 -9.17 8.25 -2.40
CA VAL A 517 -8.07 8.70 -1.56
C VAL A 517 -7.58 7.53 -0.71
N VAL A 518 -6.27 7.25 -0.73
CA VAL A 518 -5.65 6.13 -0.03
C VAL A 518 -5.18 6.59 1.37
N PRO A 519 -5.89 6.26 2.46
CA PRO A 519 -5.39 6.51 3.81
C PRO A 519 -4.30 5.50 4.20
N GLU A 520 -3.30 5.98 4.93
CA GLU A 520 -2.23 5.15 5.48
C GLU A 520 -1.94 5.51 6.93
N PHE A 521 -1.40 4.56 7.68
CA PHE A 521 -0.82 4.81 9.00
C PHE A 521 0.49 4.06 9.20
N ARG A 522 1.25 4.46 10.22
CA ARG A 522 2.38 3.68 10.74
C ARG A 522 2.47 3.81 12.26
N VAL A 523 3.06 2.80 12.88
CA VAL A 523 3.25 2.71 14.33
C VAL A 523 4.74 2.83 14.64
N ASP A 524 5.09 3.73 15.55
CA ASP A 524 6.46 3.91 16.07
C ASP A 524 7.55 4.13 14.99
N GLY A 525 7.16 4.76 13.87
CA GLY A 525 8.07 5.04 12.75
C GLY A 525 8.40 3.82 11.87
N ASP A 526 7.67 2.72 12.01
CA ASP A 526 7.73 1.55 11.12
C ASP A 526 7.27 1.89 9.68
N GLY A 527 7.14 0.89 8.81
CA GLY A 527 6.64 1.09 7.45
C GLY A 527 5.24 1.68 7.38
N TRP A 528 4.98 2.44 6.31
CA TRP A 528 3.63 2.87 6.00
C TRP A 528 2.75 1.68 5.65
N TYR A 529 1.56 1.65 6.25
CA TYR A 529 0.57 0.60 6.13
C TYR A 529 -0.73 1.17 5.55
N ASN A 530 -1.17 0.61 4.44
CA ASN A 530 -2.42 0.98 3.78
C ASN A 530 -3.61 0.65 4.69
N TYR A 531 -4.43 1.65 4.98
CA TYR A 531 -5.63 1.48 5.78
C TYR A 531 -6.80 1.02 4.91
N TYR A 532 -7.45 -0.06 5.31
CA TYR A 532 -8.55 -0.68 4.56
C TYR A 532 -9.80 -0.97 5.41
N GLY A 533 -9.89 -0.36 6.61
CA GLY A 533 -10.87 -0.76 7.62
C GLY A 533 -10.45 -2.07 8.29
N TRP A 534 -11.39 -2.91 8.70
CA TRP A 534 -11.08 -4.19 9.36
C TRP A 534 -11.04 -5.36 8.36
N PRO A 535 -10.18 -6.39 8.53
CA PRO A 535 -10.03 -7.46 7.54
C PRO A 535 -11.32 -8.21 7.19
N THR A 536 -12.24 -8.36 8.15
CA THR A 536 -13.54 -9.02 7.94
C THR A 536 -14.66 -8.07 7.51
N ASP A 537 -14.45 -6.76 7.64
CA ASP A 537 -15.44 -5.72 7.29
C ASP A 537 -14.73 -4.36 7.13
N ALA A 538 -14.63 -3.89 5.88
CA ALA A 538 -13.96 -2.63 5.55
C ALA A 538 -14.62 -1.38 6.17
N SER A 539 -15.86 -1.49 6.66
CA SER A 539 -16.56 -0.38 7.32
C SER A 539 -16.22 -0.25 8.81
N LEU A 540 -15.62 -1.28 9.40
CA LEU A 540 -15.23 -1.26 10.81
C LEU A 540 -13.86 -0.58 11.01
N PRO A 541 -13.67 0.13 12.13
CA PRO A 541 -12.38 0.71 12.46
C PRO A 541 -11.32 -0.38 12.74
N PHE A 542 -10.05 -0.04 12.54
CA PHE A 542 -8.93 -0.94 12.80
C PHE A 542 -8.73 -1.08 14.30
N THR A 543 -8.72 -2.31 14.82
CA THR A 543 -8.52 -2.58 16.25
C THR A 543 -7.05 -2.79 16.54
N PHE A 544 -6.52 -2.02 17.49
CA PHE A 544 -5.15 -2.14 17.99
C PHE A 544 -5.13 -2.73 19.40
N THR A 545 -4.24 -3.69 19.63
CA THR A 545 -4.03 -4.37 20.92
C THR A 545 -2.54 -4.61 21.17
N ALA A 546 -2.19 -4.96 22.41
CA ALA A 546 -0.81 -5.30 22.75
C ALA A 546 -0.33 -6.59 22.07
N GLU A 547 -1.24 -7.51 21.72
CA GLU A 547 -0.91 -8.84 21.14
C GLU A 547 -1.32 -8.99 19.67
N GLY A 548 -1.98 -7.97 19.12
CA GLY A 548 -2.73 -8.08 17.87
C GLY A 548 -4.00 -8.92 18.02
N THR A 549 -4.83 -8.92 16.98
CA THR A 549 -6.05 -9.73 16.89
C THR A 549 -5.84 -10.81 15.83
N GLU A 550 -6.00 -12.07 16.23
CA GLU A 550 -5.93 -13.20 15.30
C GLU A 550 -7.25 -13.33 14.53
N ILE A 551 -7.16 -13.29 13.20
CA ILE A 551 -8.27 -13.51 12.26
C ILE A 551 -7.76 -14.44 11.17
N ASP A 552 -8.47 -15.55 10.94
CA ASP A 552 -8.11 -16.56 9.95
C ASP A 552 -6.62 -16.93 10.00
N GLN A 553 -6.08 -17.10 11.21
CA GLN A 553 -4.69 -17.47 11.48
C GLN A 553 -3.63 -16.42 11.04
N LEU A 554 -4.03 -15.16 10.89
CA LEU A 554 -3.15 -14.00 10.74
C LEU A 554 -3.41 -12.99 11.85
N VAL A 555 -2.40 -12.20 12.20
CA VAL A 555 -2.47 -11.25 13.31
C VAL A 555 -2.50 -9.82 12.77
N TYR A 556 -3.49 -9.03 13.21
CA TYR A 556 -3.71 -7.65 12.79
C TYR A 556 -3.69 -6.69 13.99
N GLY A 557 -3.26 -5.44 13.80
CA GLY A 557 -3.36 -4.41 14.85
C GLY A 557 -2.49 -4.64 16.07
N LYS A 558 -1.37 -5.33 15.92
CA LYS A 558 -0.34 -5.42 16.96
C LYS A 558 0.34 -4.05 17.14
N LEU A 559 0.45 -3.59 18.39
CA LEU A 559 1.32 -2.45 18.74
C LEU A 559 2.75 -2.90 19.07
N GLY A 560 3.71 -2.00 18.87
CA GLY A 560 5.13 -2.26 19.11
C GLY A 560 5.73 -3.15 18.02
N LEU A 561 6.52 -4.16 18.42
CA LEU A 561 7.10 -5.09 17.46
C LEU A 561 5.99 -5.84 16.69
N PRO A 562 6.00 -5.79 15.35
CA PRO A 562 4.98 -6.43 14.53
C PRO A 562 4.89 -7.94 14.74
N ARG A 563 3.67 -8.45 14.61
CA ARG A 563 3.31 -9.88 14.70
C ARG A 563 2.37 -10.15 13.54
N VAL A 564 2.79 -10.95 12.56
CA VAL A 564 2.00 -11.21 11.34
C VAL A 564 1.29 -12.55 11.45
N VAL A 565 1.90 -13.52 12.12
CA VAL A 565 1.38 -14.88 12.31
C VAL A 565 1.36 -15.28 13.79
N PRO A 566 0.51 -16.24 14.21
CA PRO A 566 0.35 -16.57 15.62
C PRO A 566 1.61 -17.08 16.33
N TRP A 567 2.53 -17.70 15.59
CA TRP A 567 3.78 -18.25 16.12
C TRP A 567 4.95 -17.26 16.16
N ASP A 568 4.76 -16.01 15.71
CA ASP A 568 5.74 -14.95 15.92
C ASP A 568 5.82 -14.65 17.43
N ASP A 569 6.97 -14.96 18.04
CA ASP A 569 7.25 -14.72 19.46
C ASP A 569 7.83 -13.31 19.63
N VAL A 570 6.94 -12.33 19.86
CA VAL A 570 7.30 -10.94 20.07
C VAL A 570 6.71 -10.42 21.39
N PRO A 571 7.41 -9.52 22.10
CA PRO A 571 6.88 -8.92 23.31
C PRO A 571 5.54 -8.18 23.09
N PRO A 572 4.68 -8.13 24.13
CA PRO A 572 3.45 -7.35 24.07
C PRO A 572 3.73 -5.86 23.88
N GLY A 573 2.91 -5.21 23.06
CA GLY A 573 2.93 -3.76 22.81
C GLY A 573 2.19 -2.95 23.86
N TYR A 574 2.46 -3.16 25.15
CA TYR A 574 1.99 -2.25 26.19
C TYR A 574 2.89 -1.01 26.28
N GLY A 575 2.33 0.10 26.76
CA GLY A 575 3.06 1.34 26.92
C GLY A 575 2.75 2.36 25.82
N ARG A 576 3.71 3.26 25.57
CA ARG A 576 3.52 4.47 24.77
C ARG A 576 3.93 4.23 23.32
N HIS A 577 3.02 4.50 22.38
CA HIS A 577 3.20 4.35 20.94
C HIS A 577 2.86 5.65 20.20
N GLN A 578 3.62 5.97 19.16
CA GLN A 578 3.31 7.06 18.23
C GLN A 578 2.59 6.49 17.01
N ILE A 579 1.41 7.02 16.70
CA ILE A 579 0.68 6.71 15.47
C ILE A 579 0.79 7.91 14.55
N GLU A 580 1.34 7.68 13.36
CA GLU A 580 1.34 8.64 12.27
C GLU A 580 0.33 8.19 11.20
N TYR A 581 -0.33 9.14 10.56
CA TYR A 581 -1.30 8.87 9.51
C TYR A 581 -1.27 9.97 8.44
N ARG A 582 -1.55 9.59 7.20
CA ARG A 582 -1.59 10.47 6.03
C ARG A 582 -2.56 9.93 4.98
N ALA A 583 -2.73 10.65 3.89
CA ALA A 583 -3.42 10.18 2.70
C ALA A 583 -2.60 10.46 1.44
N ILE A 584 -2.91 9.69 0.41
CA ILE A 584 -2.46 9.89 -0.96
C ILE A 584 -3.71 10.11 -1.83
N ASP A 585 -3.79 11.22 -2.55
CA ASP A 585 -4.92 11.49 -3.44
C ASP A 585 -4.79 10.74 -4.79
N ALA A 586 -5.81 10.84 -5.64
CA ALA A 586 -5.86 10.15 -6.93
C ALA A 586 -4.87 10.70 -7.98
N THR A 587 -4.37 11.93 -7.79
CA THR A 587 -3.33 12.53 -8.64
C THR A 587 -1.93 12.06 -8.21
N GLY A 588 -1.78 11.66 -6.95
CA GLY A 588 -0.55 11.09 -6.39
C GLY A 588 0.11 11.95 -5.33
N ASN A 589 -0.49 13.10 -4.94
CA ASN A 589 0.07 13.93 -3.87
C ASN A 589 0.04 13.16 -2.55
N ILE A 590 1.16 13.20 -1.83
CA ILE A 590 1.27 12.61 -0.50
C ILE A 590 1.11 13.71 0.54
N ALA A 591 0.02 13.68 1.31
CA ALA A 591 -0.22 14.67 2.36
C ALA A 591 0.82 14.59 3.48
N SER A 592 1.13 15.74 4.10
CA SER A 592 1.98 15.82 5.28
C SER A 592 1.44 14.93 6.41
N PRO A 593 2.28 14.09 7.05
CA PRO A 593 1.81 13.17 8.07
C PRO A 593 1.37 13.91 9.33
N ARG A 594 0.22 13.51 9.85
CA ARG A 594 -0.29 13.93 11.16
C ARG A 594 -0.03 12.82 12.17
N ARG A 595 0.00 13.16 13.46
CA ARG A 595 0.31 12.20 14.51
C ARG A 595 -0.48 12.39 15.79
N PHE A 596 -0.64 11.30 16.53
CA PHE A 596 -1.05 11.29 17.92
C PHE A 596 -0.29 10.20 18.68
N THR A 597 -0.36 10.24 20.00
CA THR A 597 0.24 9.20 20.85
C THR A 597 -0.85 8.40 21.54
N VAL A 598 -0.61 7.09 21.69
CA VAL A 598 -1.42 6.20 22.51
C VAL A 598 -0.57 5.62 23.61
N THR A 599 -1.06 5.63 24.84
CA THR A 599 -0.53 4.81 25.93
C THR A 599 -1.51 3.67 26.20
N LEU A 600 -1.09 2.44 25.92
CA LEU A 600 -1.90 1.23 26.14
C LEU A 600 -1.54 0.58 27.48
N LEU A 601 -2.53 0.49 28.37
CA LEU A 601 -2.40 -0.18 29.66
C LEU A 601 -2.81 -1.66 29.56
N HIS A 602 -2.33 -2.45 30.53
CA HIS A 602 -2.73 -3.84 30.70
C HIS A 602 -4.23 -3.94 31.02
N PRO A 603 -4.93 -4.95 30.45
CA PRO A 603 -6.37 -5.12 30.62
C PRO A 603 -6.80 -5.09 32.08
N ALA A 604 -7.96 -4.49 32.33
CA ALA A 604 -8.62 -4.62 33.63
C ALA A 604 -8.94 -6.11 33.88
N PRO A 605 -8.81 -6.59 35.13
CA PRO A 605 -9.16 -7.97 35.45
C PRO A 605 -10.64 -8.23 35.13
N ALA A 606 -10.94 -9.41 34.58
CA ALA A 606 -12.30 -9.79 34.21
C ALA A 606 -13.24 -9.79 35.41
N CYS A 607 -14.42 -9.17 35.26
CA CYS A 607 -15.40 -9.02 36.32
C CYS A 607 -16.00 -10.38 36.72
N THR A 608 -15.93 -10.71 38.01
CA THR A 608 -16.73 -11.82 38.58
C THR A 608 -18.10 -11.36 39.05
N THR A 609 -18.25 -10.07 39.32
CA THR A 609 -19.51 -9.43 39.72
C THR A 609 -19.53 -8.03 39.16
N THR A 610 -20.64 -7.63 38.55
CA THR A 610 -20.81 -6.28 37.99
C THR A 610 -21.98 -5.59 38.68
N ILE A 611 -21.74 -4.39 39.19
CA ILE A 611 -22.75 -3.50 39.76
C ILE A 611 -22.94 -2.33 38.79
N THR A 612 -24.19 -2.11 38.41
CA THR A 612 -24.65 -0.96 37.62
C THR A 612 -25.74 -0.21 38.39
N GLY A 613 -26.05 1.01 37.98
CA GLY A 613 -27.09 1.81 38.65
C GLY A 613 -26.72 2.20 40.09
N THR A 614 -27.71 2.37 40.97
CA THR A 614 -27.47 2.87 42.33
C THR A 614 -27.37 1.74 43.35
N HIS A 615 -26.29 1.74 44.15
CA HIS A 615 -26.13 0.93 45.34
C HIS A 615 -26.12 1.83 46.58
N ASN A 616 -27.05 1.62 47.51
CA ASN A 616 -27.11 2.38 48.76
C ASN A 616 -26.54 1.54 49.91
N GLY A 617 -25.60 2.11 50.66
CA GLY A 617 -24.93 1.44 51.77
C GLY A 617 -23.47 1.10 51.48
N PRO A 618 -22.76 0.56 52.50
CA PRO A 618 -21.36 0.19 52.39
C PRO A 618 -21.17 -1.05 51.51
N LEU A 619 -20.15 -1.02 50.66
CA LEU A 619 -19.79 -2.12 49.77
C LEU A 619 -18.51 -2.80 50.26
N TYR A 620 -18.61 -4.07 50.67
CA TYR A 620 -17.50 -4.86 51.18
C TYR A 620 -17.13 -5.98 50.20
N LEU A 621 -16.01 -5.83 49.52
CA LEU A 621 -15.53 -6.78 48.52
C LEU A 621 -14.57 -7.76 49.19
N ARG A 622 -15.00 -9.01 49.35
CA ARG A 622 -14.27 -10.04 50.10
C ARG A 622 -13.44 -10.98 49.22
N SER A 623 -13.82 -11.14 47.96
CA SER A 623 -13.19 -12.04 47.02
C SER A 623 -13.60 -11.69 45.59
N GLY A 624 -12.82 -12.16 44.62
CA GLY A 624 -13.12 -11.96 43.21
C GLY A 624 -12.95 -10.50 42.76
N VAL A 625 -13.36 -10.24 41.53
CA VAL A 625 -13.30 -8.93 40.88
C VAL A 625 -14.70 -8.33 40.85
N THR A 626 -14.91 -7.22 41.55
CA THR A 626 -16.15 -6.46 41.46
C THR A 626 -15.95 -5.24 40.57
N CYS A 627 -16.77 -5.16 39.53
CA CYS A 627 -16.77 -4.05 38.59
C CYS A 627 -17.93 -3.11 38.88
N LEU A 628 -17.64 -1.84 39.11
CA LEU A 628 -18.63 -0.77 39.11
C LEU A 628 -18.64 -0.17 37.70
N ALA A 629 -19.75 -0.29 36.98
CA ALA A 629 -19.86 0.20 35.60
C ALA A 629 -21.06 1.13 35.47
N ASN A 630 -20.82 2.41 35.20
CA ASN A 630 -21.86 3.45 35.21
C ASN A 630 -22.72 3.39 36.48
N ALA A 631 -22.08 3.15 37.63
CA ALA A 631 -22.75 2.92 38.91
C ALA A 631 -22.61 4.14 39.84
N THR A 632 -23.53 4.27 40.79
CA THR A 632 -23.43 5.19 41.92
C THR A 632 -23.48 4.41 43.22
N VAL A 633 -22.41 4.41 44.00
CA VAL A 633 -22.34 3.81 45.34
C VAL A 633 -22.49 4.90 46.40
N ASN A 634 -23.53 4.84 47.21
CA ASN A 634 -23.76 5.75 48.33
C ASN A 634 -23.32 5.11 49.65
N GLY A 635 -22.02 5.13 49.89
CA GLY A 635 -21.39 4.52 51.06
C GLY A 635 -19.90 4.25 50.86
N PRO A 636 -19.18 3.82 51.90
CA PRO A 636 -17.77 3.44 51.78
C PRO A 636 -17.61 2.15 50.97
N VAL A 637 -16.52 2.04 50.20
CA VAL A 637 -16.12 0.81 49.50
C VAL A 637 -14.83 0.28 50.15
N LEU A 638 -14.88 -0.96 50.64
CA LEU A 638 -13.73 -1.66 51.21
C LEU A 638 -13.39 -2.88 50.35
N VAL A 639 -12.17 -2.91 49.83
CA VAL A 639 -11.59 -4.04 49.08
C VAL A 639 -10.66 -4.79 50.02
N ALA A 640 -11.08 -5.99 50.41
CA ALA A 640 -10.33 -6.84 51.33
C ALA A 640 -9.19 -7.57 50.61
N ALA A 641 -8.37 -8.27 51.41
CA ALA A 641 -7.23 -9.03 50.94
C ALA A 641 -7.59 -9.98 49.77
N GLY A 642 -6.84 -9.88 48.67
CA GLY A 642 -7.03 -10.71 47.47
C GLY A 642 -8.28 -10.40 46.63
N ALA A 643 -9.17 -9.50 47.06
CA ALA A 643 -10.29 -9.02 46.23
C ALA A 643 -9.83 -7.88 45.29
N SER A 644 -10.61 -7.62 44.23
CA SER A 644 -10.31 -6.58 43.25
C SER A 644 -11.51 -5.67 43.03
N LEU A 645 -11.24 -4.37 42.83
CA LEU A 645 -12.21 -3.36 42.41
C LEU A 645 -11.81 -2.76 41.07
N VAL A 646 -12.73 -2.77 40.11
CA VAL A 646 -12.61 -2.02 38.85
C VAL A 646 -13.80 -1.07 38.73
N SER A 647 -13.58 0.23 38.93
CA SER A 647 -14.62 1.26 38.82
C SER A 647 -14.44 2.02 37.52
N THR A 648 -15.39 1.90 36.60
CA THR A 648 -15.38 2.59 35.29
C THR A 648 -16.59 3.51 35.16
N ASP A 649 -16.34 4.77 34.79
CA ASP A 649 -17.39 5.79 34.57
C ASP A 649 -18.41 5.85 35.74
N SER A 650 -17.94 5.63 36.97
CA SER A 650 -18.79 5.43 38.14
C SER A 650 -18.54 6.48 39.23
N ARG A 651 -19.47 6.60 40.16
CA ARG A 651 -19.40 7.54 41.29
C ARG A 651 -19.50 6.81 42.62
N THR A 652 -18.56 7.06 43.51
CA THR A 652 -18.60 6.59 44.90
C THR A 652 -18.74 7.78 45.84
N ASN A 653 -19.86 7.88 46.53
CA ASN A 653 -20.11 8.87 47.57
C ASN A 653 -19.68 8.31 48.93
N GLY A 654 -18.36 8.24 49.14
CA GLY A 654 -17.72 7.68 50.33
C GLY A 654 -16.24 7.38 50.08
N PRO A 655 -15.48 6.97 51.12
CA PRO A 655 -14.09 6.57 50.95
C PRO A 655 -13.97 5.25 50.19
N VAL A 656 -12.88 5.07 49.45
CA VAL A 656 -12.48 3.79 48.85
C VAL A 656 -11.19 3.33 49.49
N ARG A 657 -11.20 2.17 50.14
CA ARG A 657 -10.02 1.59 50.78
C ARG A 657 -9.76 0.20 50.20
N ALA A 658 -8.58 0.00 49.66
CA ALA A 658 -8.05 -1.30 49.26
C ALA A 658 -6.89 -1.67 50.19
N ASP A 659 -7.02 -2.78 50.90
CA ASP A 659 -6.08 -3.24 51.93
C ASP A 659 -5.70 -4.70 51.61
N GLN A 660 -4.45 -4.91 51.20
CA GLN A 660 -3.94 -6.19 50.67
C GLN A 660 -4.73 -6.71 49.46
N ALA A 661 -5.42 -5.82 48.75
CA ALA A 661 -6.22 -6.16 47.59
C ALA A 661 -5.34 -6.73 46.45
N ALA A 662 -5.98 -7.50 45.57
CA ALA A 662 -5.35 -7.91 44.33
C ALA A 662 -5.22 -6.71 43.39
N ASP A 663 -6.35 -6.05 43.06
CA ASP A 663 -6.37 -4.90 42.17
C ASP A 663 -7.22 -3.74 42.71
N LEU A 664 -6.77 -2.51 42.46
CA LEU A 664 -7.59 -1.30 42.57
C LEU A 664 -7.49 -0.48 41.29
N GLN A 665 -8.54 -0.48 40.49
CA GLN A 665 -8.63 0.32 39.27
C GLN A 665 -9.79 1.32 39.33
N LEU A 666 -9.50 2.62 39.23
CA LEU A 666 -10.45 3.72 39.17
C LEU A 666 -10.26 4.45 37.82
N LEU A 667 -11.18 4.19 36.89
CA LEU A 667 -11.11 4.57 35.49
C LEU A 667 -12.23 5.57 35.20
N ARG A 668 -11.89 6.83 34.90
CA ARG A 668 -12.87 7.91 34.65
C ARG A 668 -13.96 8.01 35.72
N SER A 669 -13.61 7.76 36.98
CA SER A 669 -14.56 7.66 38.09
C SER A 669 -14.44 8.85 39.03
N THR A 670 -15.49 9.09 39.81
CA THR A 670 -15.50 10.13 40.86
C THR A 670 -15.61 9.49 42.24
N VAL A 671 -14.72 9.84 43.15
CA VAL A 671 -14.78 9.43 44.57
C VAL A 671 -14.96 10.67 45.43
N ALA A 672 -16.09 10.77 46.12
CA ALA A 672 -16.36 11.81 47.12
C ALA A 672 -15.86 11.36 48.50
N GLY A 673 -14.54 11.20 48.64
CA GLY A 673 -13.86 10.75 49.85
C GLY A 673 -12.40 10.39 49.56
N PRO A 674 -11.61 10.04 50.60
CA PRO A 674 -10.23 9.60 50.40
C PRO A 674 -10.17 8.24 49.69
N VAL A 675 -9.10 8.04 48.92
CA VAL A 675 -8.73 6.77 48.30
C VAL A 675 -7.43 6.27 48.93
N THR A 676 -7.43 5.03 49.41
CA THR A 676 -6.24 4.39 49.97
C THR A 676 -6.04 3.03 49.33
N ALA A 677 -4.83 2.79 48.82
CA ALA A 677 -4.35 1.50 48.34
C ALA A 677 -3.12 1.13 49.15
N ASP A 678 -3.22 0.11 50.01
CA ASP A 678 -2.12 -0.37 50.82
C ASP A 678 -1.86 -1.86 50.54
N HIS A 679 -0.60 -2.22 50.32
CA HIS A 679 -0.16 -3.59 50.03
C HIS A 679 -0.88 -4.26 48.84
N VAL A 680 -1.23 -3.48 47.79
CA VAL A 680 -1.83 -4.04 46.57
C VAL A 680 -0.80 -4.88 45.81
N SER A 681 -1.22 -6.06 45.34
CA SER A 681 -0.31 -7.11 44.86
C SER A 681 -0.29 -7.33 43.34
N ARG A 682 -1.31 -6.86 42.60
CA ARG A 682 -1.35 -7.01 41.12
C ARG A 682 -1.35 -5.68 40.40
N SER A 683 -2.35 -4.82 40.60
CA SER A 683 -2.42 -3.54 39.88
C SER A 683 -3.09 -2.41 40.67
N VAL A 684 -2.52 -1.21 40.56
CA VAL A 684 -3.15 0.05 41.01
C VAL A 684 -3.20 0.99 39.81
N VAL A 685 -4.40 1.31 39.33
CA VAL A 685 -4.62 2.18 38.16
C VAL A 685 -5.68 3.22 38.50
N VAL A 686 -5.29 4.47 38.70
CA VAL A 686 -6.20 5.60 38.90
C VAL A 686 -5.96 6.56 37.75
N VAL A 687 -6.87 6.56 36.77
CA VAL A 687 -6.70 7.30 35.51
C VAL A 687 -7.95 8.12 35.19
N GLY A 688 -7.75 9.40 34.89
CA GLY A 688 -8.81 10.32 34.50
C GLY A 688 -9.90 10.49 35.56
N SER A 689 -9.58 10.20 36.83
CA SER A 689 -10.55 10.16 37.93
C SER A 689 -10.51 11.44 38.76
N THR A 690 -11.61 11.77 39.41
CA THR A 690 -11.72 12.89 40.36
C THR A 690 -11.88 12.35 41.78
N VAL A 691 -10.98 12.74 42.68
CA VAL A 691 -11.00 12.34 44.09
C VAL A 691 -11.15 13.58 44.97
N GLN A 692 -12.25 13.65 45.72
CA GLN A 692 -12.49 14.70 46.72
C GLN A 692 -11.94 14.24 48.08
N GLY A 693 -10.61 14.21 48.18
CA GLY A 693 -9.91 13.73 49.37
C GLY A 693 -8.46 13.38 49.08
N ALA A 694 -7.77 12.85 50.09
CA ALA A 694 -6.41 12.35 49.94
C ALA A 694 -6.37 11.09 49.07
N VAL A 695 -5.32 10.95 48.27
CA VAL A 695 -4.98 9.70 47.58
C VAL A 695 -3.67 9.18 48.15
N SER A 696 -3.68 7.95 48.67
CA SER A 696 -2.50 7.30 49.23
C SER A 696 -2.28 5.94 48.57
N VAL A 697 -1.10 5.71 48.01
CA VAL A 697 -0.67 4.41 47.49
C VAL A 697 0.60 3.99 48.22
N THR A 698 0.51 2.98 49.06
CA THR A 698 1.58 2.58 49.98
C THR A 698 1.87 1.10 49.87
N ASN A 699 3.16 0.72 49.90
CA ASN A 699 3.62 -0.67 49.93
C ASN A 699 3.07 -1.53 48.78
N ALA A 700 2.63 -0.94 47.65
CA ALA A 700 2.17 -1.70 46.51
C ALA A 700 3.37 -2.42 45.88
N SER A 701 3.25 -3.73 45.70
CA SER A 701 4.27 -4.56 45.05
C SER A 701 3.61 -5.22 43.85
N THR A 702 3.75 -4.58 42.69
CA THR A 702 3.05 -4.94 41.46
C THR A 702 4.05 -5.20 40.34
N GLU A 703 3.64 -5.92 39.29
CA GLU A 703 4.52 -6.17 38.14
C GLU A 703 4.80 -4.87 37.37
N GLN A 704 3.77 -4.03 37.21
CA GLN A 704 3.84 -2.74 36.53
C GLN A 704 3.77 -1.58 37.54
N PRO A 705 4.34 -0.41 37.22
CA PRO A 705 4.16 0.81 38.01
C PRO A 705 2.69 1.11 38.28
N SER A 706 2.37 1.48 39.52
CA SER A 706 1.07 2.05 39.83
C SER A 706 0.83 3.29 38.96
N ALA A 707 -0.24 3.27 38.16
CA ALA A 707 -0.55 4.36 37.23
C ALA A 707 -1.49 5.36 37.92
N LEU A 708 -0.99 6.55 38.21
CA LEU A 708 -1.74 7.66 38.77
C LEU A 708 -1.67 8.82 37.75
N ALA A 709 -2.58 8.84 36.78
CA ALA A 709 -2.46 9.69 35.59
C ALA A 709 -3.71 10.54 35.31
N GLY A 710 -3.51 11.83 35.02
CA GLY A 710 -4.58 12.75 34.59
C GLY A 710 -5.72 12.90 35.60
N ASN A 711 -5.46 12.69 36.89
CA ASN A 711 -6.48 12.78 37.92
C ASN A 711 -6.64 14.21 38.44
N THR A 712 -7.81 14.52 38.97
CA THR A 712 -8.01 15.68 39.84
C THR A 712 -8.13 15.20 41.29
N VAL A 713 -7.13 15.51 42.11
CA VAL A 713 -7.06 15.15 43.53
C VAL A 713 -7.21 16.41 44.38
N ASN A 714 -8.37 16.56 45.01
CA ASN A 714 -8.65 17.68 45.92
C ASN A 714 -8.22 17.34 47.35
N GLY A 715 -6.93 17.08 47.52
CA GLY A 715 -6.29 16.67 48.77
C GLY A 715 -4.80 16.34 48.56
N PRO A 716 -4.11 15.84 49.59
CA PRO A 716 -2.74 15.34 49.46
C PRO A 716 -2.64 14.13 48.53
N LEU A 717 -1.51 14.01 47.82
CA LEU A 717 -1.13 12.81 47.06
C LEU A 717 0.14 12.22 47.66
N VAL A 718 0.04 11.03 48.24
CA VAL A 718 1.13 10.38 48.98
C VAL A 718 1.43 9.02 48.39
N CYS A 719 2.70 8.78 48.08
CA CYS A 719 3.14 7.46 47.67
C CYS A 719 4.42 7.04 48.40
N GLN A 720 4.43 5.86 49.00
CA GLN A 720 5.55 5.42 49.81
C GLN A 720 5.78 3.92 49.65
N ALA A 721 7.05 3.55 49.52
CA ALA A 721 7.49 2.15 49.49
C ALA A 721 6.79 1.27 48.43
N ASN A 722 6.31 1.85 47.34
CA ASN A 722 5.79 1.08 46.21
C ASN A 722 6.96 0.59 45.33
N ALA A 723 6.83 -0.62 44.81
CA ALA A 723 7.79 -1.24 43.92
C ALA A 723 7.04 -1.89 42.72
N PRO A 724 7.27 -1.41 41.49
CA PRO A 724 8.05 -0.24 41.11
C PRO A 724 7.41 1.11 41.52
N GLN A 725 8.15 2.22 41.41
CA GLN A 725 7.64 3.56 41.76
C GLN A 725 6.45 3.95 40.88
N PRO A 726 5.43 4.65 41.41
CA PRO A 726 4.27 5.06 40.62
C PRO A 726 4.64 6.02 39.47
N THR A 727 3.85 6.00 38.41
CA THR A 727 4.01 6.85 37.21
C THR A 727 2.73 7.63 36.94
N ASN A 728 2.84 8.77 36.26
CA ASN A 728 1.70 9.53 35.75
C ASN A 728 1.46 9.34 34.25
N LEU A 729 2.16 8.40 33.60
CA LEU A 729 2.02 8.13 32.16
C LEU A 729 2.24 9.38 31.29
N GLU A 730 3.07 10.32 31.75
CA GLU A 730 3.25 11.66 31.16
C GLU A 730 1.96 12.49 31.08
N ALA A 731 0.95 12.15 31.87
CA ALA A 731 -0.32 12.85 32.01
C ALA A 731 -0.44 13.39 33.45
N PRO A 732 -0.02 14.65 33.69
CA PRO A 732 0.10 15.19 35.05
C PRO A 732 -1.21 15.16 35.82
N ASN A 733 -1.11 14.88 37.12
CA ASN A 733 -2.24 15.01 38.03
C ASN A 733 -2.43 16.49 38.42
N LYS A 734 -3.68 16.92 38.55
CA LYS A 734 -4.03 18.18 39.21
C LYS A 734 -4.27 17.90 40.69
N VAL A 735 -3.36 18.35 41.56
CA VAL A 735 -3.40 18.06 43.00
C VAL A 735 -3.49 19.38 43.76
N SER A 736 -4.48 19.55 44.63
CA SER A 736 -4.63 20.78 45.43
C SER A 736 -3.86 20.75 46.76
N GLY A 737 -3.48 19.57 47.25
CA GLY A 737 -2.69 19.37 48.46
C GLY A 737 -1.21 19.07 48.18
N PRO A 738 -0.40 18.83 49.24
CA PRO A 738 1.01 18.48 49.08
C PRO A 738 1.17 17.12 48.39
N ARG A 739 2.25 17.01 47.63
CA ARG A 739 2.72 15.76 47.02
C ARG A 739 3.93 15.28 47.81
N SER A 740 3.99 14.00 48.19
CA SER A 740 5.10 13.48 48.99
C SER A 740 5.52 12.05 48.61
N GLY A 741 6.72 11.69 49.06
CA GLY A 741 7.35 10.40 48.77
C GLY A 741 7.58 10.20 47.26
N GLN A 742 7.26 9.02 46.77
CA GLN A 742 7.42 8.64 45.36
C GLN A 742 6.47 9.41 44.42
N CYS A 743 5.47 10.11 44.95
CA CYS A 743 4.53 10.90 44.16
C CYS A 743 4.86 12.40 44.13
N ALA A 744 5.99 12.82 44.69
CA ALA A 744 6.40 14.23 44.72
C ALA A 744 6.44 14.89 43.33
N THR A 745 6.73 14.11 42.28
CA THR A 745 6.87 14.57 40.89
C THR A 745 5.65 14.30 39.98
N LEU A 746 4.60 13.61 40.47
CA LEU A 746 3.49 13.11 39.65
C LEU A 746 2.33 14.06 39.41
#